data_AF-A0A162Z4N7-F1
#
_entry.id   AF-A0A162Z4N7-F1
#
_cell.length_a   1.000
_cell.length_b   1.000
_cell.length_c   1.000
_cell.angle_alpha   90.00
_cell.angle_beta   90.00
_cell.angle_gamma   90.00
#
_symmetry.space_group_name_H-M   'P 1'
#
loop_
_entity.id
_entity.type
_entity.pdbx_description
1 polymer ?
#
loop_
_entity_poly.entity_id
_entity_poly.type
_entity_poly.pdbx_seq_one_letter_code
_entity_poly.pdbx_strand_id
1 'polypeptide(L)'
;MAQGWRRLDVGVIGGGIGGMSVAIALRRAGHNVTIYEKHDFAGEVGASVSCAANGTRWLHEWGVDVAKGDPVVLKKLINRDWKTGEPVSTFGLEDYEEKWGYAYNMFHRQYMHKMLRDCAMQEEGEGTPARLLVNHACESMDLKAGTITFKNGVHAKHDLLIGADGIGSAVRNILGIHPAKRPADSSCLHANVDTDQAVRLGLVDYSQNAALEYWGGQEGKWDKIVLSPCNGGKLLSYYCFFPREKGDYTTQAWGAEDRPVDELLAPYPELDAQVKAHLAIGIEVQPWRLWVHEPYPYIQKGNVCLLGDAGHPMMPHQSQGACMAIEDAAALGIIFNKSYFQGDVREALEVYEKVRLPRATRVQAAAAKAAYNINERIGFSANKDNCSTYKVANEKEKLTIEEMNAYDMYKDVEEKLTQVRGEKFLAPFISGLPIGLEMPNGVMAHAAVAFDENIRSILKEWKIPGLAIAVIQDDAIDAKGYGVSHLDGDPCTQDTLFDCASTSKSFTAACVALLVADEAYPDVQWHIPVSKIFPDDFVLSDPYLTASVTVEDILSHRTGDPGHDDAFFGQKAVQPDNARSITRNLRNLPFSKPLRTEYQYSNSMYTVATHLIESITGELYSDFVRKNIWEPLGMLSTYHDINNVETGNAEARLATGYCWDKKHEKHVAIPSYAQPEGQGAGCVYSSVRDFAKWVRALLCRSGPLSEDAHKEMTRGRSIIPFESSDTLPLYGHSLYALGLIVESYRGHVVVGHDGSFAGFKALMRYMPGQNWGVVMFGNSDDAFYVLQILFYKLVDEVLKIPREERTDWLAYWRQYQLDEETEEDTQDLLPPELPQSLPAPLESLAGTYSNAGYRLLVLTHEVEMLRANCTDRGMPFNLRFDRLSGKDFVVEHEDFLDKSIRKLKAEFDIDGDGMVNGLGISLCRMMKDELIWFTRHN
;
A
#
# COMPACT_ATOMS: atom_id res chain seq x y z
N MET A 1 19.70 17.75 -21.47
CA MET A 1 19.11 18.66 -22.48
C MET A 1 17.79 18.04 -22.90
N ALA A 2 16.65 18.67 -22.58
CA ALA A 2 15.34 18.18 -23.00
C ALA A 2 15.30 18.18 -24.53
N GLN A 3 15.17 16.99 -25.13
CA GLN A 3 14.99 16.89 -26.57
C GLN A 3 13.53 17.23 -26.87
N GLY A 4 13.26 18.04 -27.89
CA GLY A 4 11.88 18.26 -28.33
C GLY A 4 11.30 16.98 -28.94
N TRP A 5 10.05 17.05 -29.38
CA TRP A 5 9.45 15.96 -30.16
C TRP A 5 10.38 15.57 -31.33
N ARG A 6 10.58 14.27 -31.50
CA ARG A 6 11.32 13.69 -32.64
C ARG A 6 10.53 12.56 -33.27
N ARG A 7 10.66 12.43 -34.59
CA ARG A 7 10.12 11.26 -35.30
C ARG A 7 10.91 10.01 -34.89
N LEU A 8 10.20 8.92 -34.61
CA LEU A 8 10.76 7.60 -34.32
C LEU A 8 10.62 6.66 -35.53
N ASP A 9 11.55 5.73 -35.65
CA ASP A 9 11.39 4.49 -36.43
C ASP A 9 10.93 3.38 -35.48
N VAL A 10 9.75 2.80 -35.74
CA VAL A 10 9.07 1.87 -34.84
C VAL A 10 8.93 0.49 -35.47
N GLY A 11 9.39 -0.53 -34.75
CA GLY A 11 9.24 -1.94 -35.11
C GLY A 11 8.11 -2.60 -34.33
N VAL A 12 7.08 -3.08 -35.03
CA VAL A 12 5.95 -3.81 -34.43
C VAL A 12 6.11 -5.30 -34.75
N ILE A 13 6.21 -6.15 -33.73
CA ILE A 13 6.37 -7.60 -33.87
C ILE A 13 5.00 -8.25 -33.71
N GLY A 14 4.41 -8.68 -34.83
CA GLY A 14 3.06 -9.25 -34.89
C GLY A 14 2.10 -8.35 -35.67
N GLY A 15 1.45 -8.93 -36.67
CA GLY A 15 0.51 -8.26 -37.59
C GLY A 15 -0.96 -8.56 -37.32
N GLY A 16 -1.33 -8.91 -36.08
CA GLY A 16 -2.73 -9.10 -35.67
C GLY A 16 -3.51 -7.80 -35.48
N ILE A 17 -4.70 -7.85 -34.87
CA ILE A 17 -5.54 -6.66 -34.59
C ILE A 17 -4.77 -5.59 -33.82
N GLY A 18 -4.10 -5.94 -32.72
CA GLY A 18 -3.31 -5.00 -31.93
C GLY A 18 -2.13 -4.40 -32.71
N GLY A 19 -1.41 -5.23 -33.49
CA GLY A 19 -0.29 -4.80 -34.32
C GLY A 19 -0.70 -3.82 -35.42
N MET A 20 -1.82 -4.08 -36.09
CA MET A 20 -2.37 -3.15 -37.09
C MET A 20 -2.88 -1.86 -36.43
N SER A 21 -3.54 -1.97 -35.27
CA SER A 21 -4.05 -0.81 -34.52
C SER A 21 -2.92 0.12 -34.08
N VAL A 22 -1.82 -0.42 -33.52
CA VAL A 22 -0.70 0.42 -33.08
C VAL A 22 0.05 1.04 -34.25
N ALA A 23 0.12 0.34 -35.39
CA ALA A 23 0.69 0.90 -36.60
C ALA A 23 -0.10 2.10 -37.11
N ILE A 24 -1.43 2.02 -37.08
CA ILE A 24 -2.33 3.13 -37.37
C ILE A 24 -2.11 4.29 -36.39
N ALA A 25 -2.12 4.01 -35.09
CA ALA A 25 -2.00 5.03 -34.05
C ALA A 25 -0.67 5.79 -34.14
N LEU A 26 0.45 5.07 -34.29
CA LEU A 26 1.79 5.67 -34.32
C LEU A 26 2.13 6.33 -35.65
N ARG A 27 1.62 5.85 -36.80
CA ARG A 27 1.78 6.60 -38.05
C ARG A 27 1.09 7.96 -37.96
N ARG A 28 -0.11 8.00 -37.34
CA ARG A 28 -0.85 9.25 -37.11
C ARG A 28 -0.20 10.17 -36.09
N ALA A 29 0.47 9.62 -35.10
CA ALA A 29 1.37 10.38 -34.21
C ALA A 29 2.59 10.99 -34.95
N GLY A 30 2.86 10.57 -36.19
CA GLY A 30 3.89 11.14 -37.07
C GLY A 30 5.17 10.30 -37.16
N HIS A 31 5.12 9.02 -36.78
CA HIS A 31 6.25 8.08 -36.79
C HIS A 31 6.28 7.19 -38.05
N ASN A 32 7.44 6.60 -38.31
CA ASN A 32 7.58 5.57 -39.33
C ASN A 32 7.36 4.21 -38.67
N VAL A 33 6.51 3.36 -39.25
CA VAL A 33 6.16 2.07 -38.65
C VAL A 33 6.45 0.93 -39.63
N THR A 34 7.16 -0.09 -39.14
CA THR A 34 7.35 -1.37 -39.83
C THR A 34 6.78 -2.51 -38.98
N ILE A 35 5.84 -3.25 -39.55
CA ILE A 35 5.22 -4.43 -38.97
C ILE A 35 5.93 -5.67 -39.48
N TYR A 36 6.36 -6.54 -38.56
CA TYR A 36 6.97 -7.83 -38.84
C TYR A 36 6.02 -8.95 -38.43
N GLU A 37 5.51 -9.70 -39.40
CA GLU A 37 4.60 -10.82 -39.18
C GLU A 37 5.29 -12.15 -39.53
N LYS A 38 5.05 -13.20 -38.74
CA LYS A 38 5.67 -14.52 -38.93
C LYS A 38 5.01 -15.35 -40.04
N HIS A 39 3.77 -15.07 -40.42
CA HIS A 39 3.02 -15.77 -41.48
C HIS A 39 2.61 -14.84 -42.63
N ASP A 40 2.15 -15.39 -43.76
CA ASP A 40 1.69 -14.64 -44.94
C ASP A 40 0.16 -14.41 -44.97
N PHE A 41 -0.51 -14.57 -43.82
CA PHE A 41 -1.97 -14.46 -43.62
C PHE A 41 -2.82 -15.47 -44.43
N ALA A 42 -2.21 -16.45 -45.11
CA ALA A 42 -2.95 -17.51 -45.79
C ALA A 42 -3.64 -18.44 -44.78
N GLY A 43 -4.95 -18.67 -44.95
CA GLY A 43 -5.69 -19.69 -44.20
C GLY A 43 -6.15 -19.32 -42.78
N GLU A 44 -6.22 -18.04 -42.41
CA GLU A 44 -6.87 -17.67 -41.14
C GLU A 44 -8.34 -18.12 -41.16
N VAL A 45 -8.81 -18.85 -40.14
CA VAL A 45 -10.24 -19.18 -39.94
C VAL A 45 -10.89 -18.06 -39.13
N GLY A 46 -12.11 -17.66 -39.49
CA GLY A 46 -12.77 -16.47 -38.95
C GLY A 46 -13.74 -16.77 -37.82
N ALA A 47 -13.74 -15.92 -36.78
CA ALA A 47 -14.74 -15.93 -35.72
C ALA A 47 -15.26 -14.49 -35.51
N SER A 48 -16.38 -14.33 -34.79
CA SER A 48 -16.85 -12.99 -34.43
C SER A 48 -15.90 -12.28 -33.48
N VAL A 49 -15.76 -10.96 -33.59
CA VAL A 49 -15.01 -10.11 -32.68
C VAL A 49 -15.85 -8.91 -32.32
N SER A 50 -16.09 -8.75 -31.03
CA SER A 50 -16.77 -7.59 -30.46
C SER A 50 -15.84 -6.40 -30.35
N CYS A 51 -16.36 -5.22 -30.67
CA CYS A 51 -15.73 -3.93 -30.43
C CYS A 51 -16.76 -3.00 -29.77
N ALA A 52 -16.68 -2.87 -28.45
CA ALA A 52 -17.53 -1.95 -27.68
C ALA A 52 -17.05 -0.49 -27.85
N ALA A 53 -17.81 0.48 -27.30
CA ALA A 53 -17.51 1.92 -27.43
C ALA A 53 -16.05 2.28 -27.08
N ASN A 54 -15.50 1.68 -26.02
CA ASN A 54 -14.11 1.89 -25.61
C ASN A 54 -13.07 1.50 -26.69
N GLY A 55 -13.40 0.56 -27.59
CA GLY A 55 -12.58 0.24 -28.77
C GLY A 55 -13.01 1.01 -30.03
N THR A 56 -14.33 1.08 -30.31
CA THR A 56 -14.88 1.72 -31.52
C THR A 56 -14.50 3.20 -31.59
N ARG A 57 -14.45 3.91 -30.46
CA ARG A 57 -14.00 5.30 -30.39
C ARG A 57 -12.70 5.53 -31.15
N TRP A 58 -11.71 4.67 -30.92
CA TRP A 58 -10.39 4.80 -31.52
C TRP A 58 -10.42 4.55 -33.02
N LEU A 59 -11.23 3.58 -33.49
CA LEU A 59 -11.42 3.37 -34.93
C LEU A 59 -11.93 4.65 -35.61
N HIS A 60 -12.86 5.37 -34.97
CA HIS A 60 -13.37 6.65 -35.48
C HIS A 60 -12.37 7.80 -35.38
N GLU A 61 -11.66 7.93 -34.26
CA GLU A 61 -10.63 8.97 -34.10
C GLU A 61 -9.48 8.81 -35.09
N TRP A 62 -9.18 7.56 -35.39
CA TRP A 62 -8.30 7.15 -36.47
C TRP A 62 -8.98 7.39 -37.84
N GLY A 63 -10.30 7.42 -37.99
CA GLY A 63 -10.90 7.51 -39.32
C GLY A 63 -10.70 6.22 -40.12
N VAL A 64 -10.70 5.09 -39.42
CA VAL A 64 -10.89 3.77 -40.01
C VAL A 64 -12.31 3.70 -40.55
N ASP A 65 -12.47 3.25 -41.80
CA ASP A 65 -13.78 3.04 -42.41
C ASP A 65 -14.45 1.78 -41.84
N VAL A 66 -15.19 1.97 -40.74
CA VAL A 66 -15.88 0.91 -39.98
C VAL A 66 -16.84 0.10 -40.86
N ALA A 67 -17.43 0.70 -41.89
CA ALA A 67 -18.38 0.03 -42.77
C ALA A 67 -17.74 -1.09 -43.59
N LYS A 68 -16.43 -1.01 -43.90
CA LYS A 68 -15.69 -2.10 -44.58
C LYS A 68 -15.61 -3.39 -43.76
N GLY A 69 -15.83 -3.30 -42.45
CA GLY A 69 -15.90 -4.46 -41.56
C GLY A 69 -17.21 -5.25 -41.65
N ASP A 70 -18.23 -4.74 -42.37
CA ASP A 70 -19.61 -5.26 -42.42
C ASP A 70 -20.14 -5.69 -41.02
N PRO A 71 -20.08 -4.82 -40.00
CA PRO A 71 -20.46 -5.19 -38.64
C PRO A 71 -21.97 -5.36 -38.49
N VAL A 72 -22.36 -6.16 -37.50
CA VAL A 72 -23.69 -6.06 -36.89
C VAL A 72 -23.58 -5.18 -35.65
N VAL A 73 -24.42 -4.13 -35.56
CA VAL A 73 -24.47 -3.26 -34.38
C VAL A 73 -25.28 -3.97 -33.30
N LEU A 74 -24.67 -4.21 -32.14
CA LEU A 74 -25.29 -4.87 -31.00
C LEU A 74 -26.36 -3.96 -30.38
N LYS A 75 -27.58 -4.51 -30.20
CA LYS A 75 -28.73 -3.79 -29.64
C LYS A 75 -29.23 -4.34 -28.32
N LYS A 76 -28.85 -5.56 -27.95
CA LYS A 76 -29.23 -6.18 -26.66
C LYS A 76 -28.38 -7.41 -26.34
N LEU A 77 -28.35 -7.78 -25.07
CA LEU A 77 -27.87 -9.09 -24.61
C LEU A 77 -29.09 -9.94 -24.26
N ILE A 78 -29.09 -11.20 -24.68
CA ILE A 78 -30.19 -12.14 -24.39
C ILE A 78 -29.62 -13.36 -23.69
N ASN A 79 -30.06 -13.60 -22.46
CA ASN A 79 -29.82 -14.85 -21.75
C ASN A 79 -31.03 -15.76 -21.95
N ARG A 80 -30.80 -16.99 -22.40
CA ARG A 80 -31.83 -17.98 -22.74
C ARG A 80 -31.71 -19.21 -21.86
N ASP A 81 -32.85 -19.83 -21.64
CA ASP A 81 -32.93 -21.09 -20.94
C ASP A 81 -32.25 -22.20 -21.76
N TRP A 82 -31.50 -23.06 -21.08
CA TRP A 82 -30.69 -24.09 -21.71
C TRP A 82 -31.51 -25.12 -22.49
N LYS A 83 -32.69 -25.50 -21.98
CA LYS A 83 -33.50 -26.60 -22.54
C LYS A 83 -34.56 -26.12 -23.52
N THR A 84 -35.16 -24.96 -23.25
CA THR A 84 -36.29 -24.44 -24.02
C THR A 84 -35.88 -23.38 -25.02
N GLY A 85 -34.75 -22.70 -24.83
CA GLY A 85 -34.31 -21.59 -25.66
C GLY A 85 -35.07 -20.29 -25.42
N GLU A 86 -36.09 -20.29 -24.54
CA GLU A 86 -36.86 -19.09 -24.20
C GLU A 86 -35.98 -18.06 -23.47
N PRO A 87 -36.12 -16.75 -23.75
CA PRO A 87 -35.40 -15.71 -23.03
C PRO A 87 -35.70 -15.72 -21.53
N VAL A 88 -34.66 -15.90 -20.72
CA VAL A 88 -34.70 -15.81 -19.25
C VAL A 88 -34.55 -14.36 -18.80
N SER A 89 -33.65 -13.62 -19.44
CA SER A 89 -33.46 -12.19 -19.17
C SER A 89 -32.87 -11.48 -20.38
N THR A 90 -33.24 -10.22 -20.57
CA THR A 90 -32.68 -9.36 -21.62
C THR A 90 -32.07 -8.10 -21.00
N PHE A 91 -30.98 -7.61 -21.59
CA PHE A 91 -30.39 -6.32 -21.26
C PHE A 91 -30.36 -5.46 -22.52
N GLY A 92 -31.08 -4.33 -22.50
CA GLY A 92 -31.15 -3.39 -23.62
C GLY A 92 -29.85 -2.63 -23.84
N LEU A 93 -29.50 -2.42 -25.11
CA LEU A 93 -28.35 -1.63 -25.56
C LEU A 93 -28.75 -0.76 -26.77
N GLU A 94 -30.05 -0.50 -26.95
CA GLU A 94 -30.56 0.26 -28.09
C GLU A 94 -30.09 1.72 -28.08
N ASP A 95 -29.97 2.31 -26.88
CA ASP A 95 -29.49 3.66 -26.58
C ASP A 95 -27.96 3.74 -26.40
N TYR A 96 -27.23 2.63 -26.63
CA TYR A 96 -25.80 2.54 -26.31
C TYR A 96 -24.95 3.59 -27.01
N GLU A 97 -25.19 3.84 -28.30
CA GLU A 97 -24.46 4.84 -29.07
C GLU A 97 -24.81 6.27 -28.66
N GLU A 98 -26.07 6.53 -28.28
CA GLU A 98 -26.47 7.82 -27.72
C GLU A 98 -25.78 8.09 -26.38
N LYS A 99 -25.73 7.06 -25.51
CA LYS A 99 -25.13 7.15 -24.17
C LYS A 99 -23.61 7.30 -24.21
N TRP A 100 -22.93 6.58 -25.11
CA TRP A 100 -21.45 6.47 -25.11
C TRP A 100 -20.77 7.11 -26.33
N GLY A 101 -21.54 7.66 -27.27
CA GLY A 101 -21.06 8.31 -28.48
C GLY A 101 -20.61 7.38 -29.60
N TYR A 102 -20.51 6.07 -29.35
CA TYR A 102 -20.00 5.10 -30.32
C TYR A 102 -20.75 3.77 -30.25
N ALA A 103 -21.02 3.19 -31.43
CA ALA A 103 -21.69 1.91 -31.55
C ALA A 103 -20.87 0.74 -30.98
N TYR A 104 -21.58 -0.26 -30.46
CA TYR A 104 -21.02 -1.58 -30.15
C TYR A 104 -21.12 -2.45 -31.41
N ASN A 105 -19.97 -2.76 -32.03
CA ASN A 105 -19.89 -3.51 -33.28
C ASN A 105 -19.52 -4.99 -33.04
N MET A 106 -20.12 -5.89 -33.83
CA MET A 106 -19.73 -7.29 -33.96
C MET A 106 -19.20 -7.53 -35.37
N PHE A 107 -17.88 -7.64 -35.49
CA PHE A 107 -17.20 -7.84 -36.76
C PHE A 107 -16.89 -9.31 -37.00
N HIS A 108 -16.75 -9.69 -38.26
CA HIS A 108 -16.01 -10.90 -38.60
C HIS A 108 -14.50 -10.62 -38.48
N ARG A 109 -13.73 -11.46 -37.76
CA ARG A 109 -12.31 -11.20 -37.44
C ARG A 109 -11.46 -10.83 -38.67
N GLN A 110 -11.61 -11.58 -39.77
CA GLN A 110 -10.85 -11.33 -41.00
C GLN A 110 -11.20 -9.97 -41.63
N TYR A 111 -12.46 -9.54 -41.54
CA TYR A 111 -12.91 -8.29 -42.13
C TYR A 111 -12.43 -7.11 -41.28
N MET A 112 -12.47 -7.24 -39.95
CA MET A 112 -11.86 -6.27 -39.05
C MET A 112 -10.34 -6.17 -39.26
N HIS A 113 -9.66 -7.30 -39.39
CA HIS A 113 -8.22 -7.33 -39.66
C HIS A 113 -7.89 -6.65 -40.99
N LYS A 114 -8.59 -7.02 -42.07
CA LYS A 114 -8.44 -6.40 -43.39
C LYS A 114 -8.71 -4.90 -43.34
N MET A 115 -9.79 -4.48 -42.71
CA MET A 115 -10.16 -3.07 -42.52
C MET A 115 -9.03 -2.28 -41.84
N LEU A 116 -8.45 -2.81 -40.75
CA LEU A 116 -7.33 -2.19 -40.05
C LEU A 116 -6.06 -2.20 -40.90
N ARG A 117 -5.73 -3.33 -41.54
CA ARG A 117 -4.56 -3.47 -42.39
C ARG A 117 -4.59 -2.48 -43.56
N ASP A 118 -5.72 -2.40 -44.26
CA ASP A 118 -5.92 -1.49 -45.38
C ASP A 118 -5.77 -0.03 -44.88
N CYS A 119 -6.33 0.32 -43.71
CA CYS A 119 -6.13 1.64 -43.10
C CYS A 119 -4.66 1.91 -42.67
N ALA A 120 -3.93 0.89 -42.21
CA ALA A 120 -2.55 1.04 -41.79
C ALA A 120 -1.61 1.33 -42.98
N MET A 121 -1.96 0.81 -44.17
CA MET A 121 -1.11 0.80 -45.37
C MET A 121 -1.56 1.74 -46.48
N GLN A 122 -2.77 2.31 -46.39
CA GLN A 122 -3.25 3.27 -47.39
C GLN A 122 -2.43 4.56 -47.39
N GLU A 123 -2.33 5.18 -48.56
CA GLU A 123 -1.69 6.48 -48.75
C GLU A 123 -2.53 7.62 -48.15
N GLU A 124 -3.86 7.46 -48.15
CA GLU A 124 -4.79 8.45 -47.62
C GLU A 124 -4.77 8.51 -46.08
N GLY A 125 -4.75 9.72 -45.52
CA GLY A 125 -4.77 9.97 -44.08
C GLY A 125 -3.45 10.54 -43.55
N GLU A 126 -3.37 10.72 -42.24
CA GLU A 126 -2.19 11.33 -41.60
C GLU A 126 -1.02 10.33 -41.46
N GLY A 127 0.20 10.83 -41.69
CA GLY A 127 1.44 10.08 -41.51
C GLY A 127 1.81 9.14 -42.65
N THR A 128 3.07 8.65 -42.62
CA THR A 128 3.60 7.73 -43.62
C THR A 128 2.91 6.36 -43.54
N PRO A 129 2.53 5.73 -44.68
CA PRO A 129 2.02 4.36 -44.68
C PRO A 129 2.92 3.38 -43.95
N ALA A 130 2.32 2.51 -43.13
CA ALA A 130 3.06 1.48 -42.43
C ALA A 130 3.54 0.40 -43.42
N ARG A 131 4.74 -0.13 -43.20
CA ARG A 131 5.32 -1.20 -44.02
C ARG A 131 5.03 -2.55 -43.36
N LEU A 132 4.51 -3.53 -44.11
CA LEU A 132 4.33 -4.89 -43.62
C LEU A 132 5.34 -5.84 -44.26
N LEU A 133 6.07 -6.57 -43.42
CA LEU A 133 7.03 -7.59 -43.80
C LEU A 133 6.59 -8.93 -43.19
N VAL A 134 6.18 -9.86 -44.04
CA VAL A 134 5.78 -11.23 -43.64
C VAL A 134 6.98 -12.17 -43.58
N ASN A 135 6.82 -13.36 -43.00
CA ASN A 135 7.88 -14.36 -42.80
C ASN A 135 9.04 -13.88 -41.91
N HIS A 136 8.75 -13.03 -40.92
CA HIS A 136 9.70 -12.46 -39.96
C HIS A 136 9.36 -12.87 -38.52
N ALA A 137 9.60 -14.15 -38.18
CA ALA A 137 9.46 -14.63 -36.81
C ALA A 137 10.61 -14.12 -35.92
N CYS A 138 10.31 -13.40 -34.85
CA CYS A 138 11.31 -12.88 -33.91
C CYS A 138 12.04 -14.04 -33.20
N GLU A 139 13.37 -13.95 -33.15
CA GLU A 139 14.25 -14.92 -32.48
C GLU A 139 14.91 -14.31 -31.24
N SER A 140 15.48 -13.11 -31.36
CA SER A 140 16.13 -12.39 -30.26
C SER A 140 16.08 -10.88 -30.47
N MET A 141 16.31 -10.11 -29.41
CA MET A 141 16.40 -8.65 -29.46
C MET A 141 17.33 -8.08 -28.39
N ASP A 142 17.94 -6.93 -28.71
CA ASP A 142 18.63 -6.07 -27.75
C ASP A 142 17.66 -4.98 -27.26
N LEU A 143 17.26 -5.09 -26.00
CA LEU A 143 16.26 -4.20 -25.37
C LEU A 143 16.72 -2.74 -25.25
N LYS A 144 18.03 -2.48 -25.30
CA LYS A 144 18.59 -1.12 -25.18
C LYS A 144 18.95 -0.55 -26.55
N ALA A 145 19.51 -1.36 -27.45
CA ALA A 145 19.92 -0.92 -28.77
C ALA A 145 18.77 -0.88 -29.79
N GLY A 146 17.65 -1.55 -29.52
CA GLY A 146 16.48 -1.63 -30.41
C GLY A 146 16.70 -2.52 -31.63
N THR A 147 17.66 -3.44 -31.56
CA THR A 147 17.99 -4.37 -32.65
C THR A 147 17.21 -5.66 -32.49
N ILE A 148 16.57 -6.15 -33.56
CA ILE A 148 15.87 -7.44 -33.62
C ILE A 148 16.57 -8.37 -34.60
N THR A 149 16.64 -9.65 -34.26
CA THR A 149 17.03 -10.75 -35.15
C THR A 149 15.82 -11.64 -35.41
N PHE A 150 15.59 -11.95 -36.69
CA PHE A 150 14.51 -12.83 -37.13
C PHE A 150 15.06 -14.20 -37.58
N LYS A 151 14.23 -15.24 -37.48
CA LYS A 151 14.60 -16.62 -37.86
C LYS A 151 15.00 -16.80 -39.34
N ASN A 152 14.64 -15.84 -40.20
CA ASN A 152 15.03 -15.83 -41.60
C ASN A 152 16.44 -15.24 -41.82
N GLY A 153 17.16 -14.88 -40.76
CA GLY A 153 18.50 -14.27 -40.79
C GLY A 153 18.50 -12.75 -41.03
N VAL A 154 17.33 -12.13 -41.16
CA VAL A 154 17.22 -10.66 -41.28
C VAL A 154 17.41 -10.01 -39.91
N HIS A 155 18.09 -8.87 -39.91
CA HIS A 155 18.22 -7.99 -38.75
C HIS A 155 17.57 -6.63 -39.05
N ALA A 156 16.95 -6.03 -38.03
CA ALA A 156 16.38 -4.69 -38.10
C ALA A 156 16.72 -3.89 -36.86
N LYS A 157 16.77 -2.56 -36.97
CA LYS A 157 17.01 -1.65 -35.86
C LYS A 157 15.97 -0.55 -35.87
N HIS A 158 15.39 -0.29 -34.71
CA HIS A 158 14.32 0.70 -34.48
C HIS A 158 14.59 1.50 -33.21
N ASP A 159 13.98 2.68 -33.09
CA ASP A 159 14.02 3.49 -31.86
C ASP A 159 13.16 2.88 -30.75
N LEU A 160 12.01 2.30 -31.14
CA LEU A 160 11.00 1.71 -30.27
C LEU A 160 10.56 0.36 -30.85
N LEU A 161 10.44 -0.65 -29.99
CA LEU A 161 9.94 -1.97 -30.34
C LEU A 161 8.66 -2.31 -29.57
N ILE A 162 7.71 -2.93 -30.26
CA ILE A 162 6.39 -3.23 -29.71
C ILE A 162 6.06 -4.71 -29.97
N GLY A 163 6.00 -5.51 -28.91
CA GLY A 163 5.55 -6.89 -28.94
C GLY A 163 4.03 -6.97 -29.01
N ALA A 164 3.52 -7.32 -30.19
CA ALA A 164 2.10 -7.56 -30.49
C ALA A 164 1.90 -8.99 -31.04
N ASP A 165 2.76 -9.92 -30.65
CA ASP A 165 2.88 -11.29 -31.19
C ASP A 165 2.01 -12.33 -30.44
N GLY A 166 1.02 -11.85 -29.70
CA GLY A 166 -0.10 -12.61 -29.14
C GLY A 166 0.25 -13.48 -27.93
N ILE A 167 -0.66 -14.38 -27.56
CA ILE A 167 -0.56 -15.19 -26.33
C ILE A 167 0.73 -16.05 -26.26
N GLY A 168 1.27 -16.43 -27.41
CA GLY A 168 2.53 -17.18 -27.56
C GLY A 168 3.79 -16.31 -27.65
N SER A 169 3.71 -15.06 -27.22
CA SER A 169 4.73 -14.02 -27.43
C SER A 169 6.16 -14.47 -27.14
N ALA A 170 7.02 -14.35 -28.15
CA ALA A 170 8.46 -14.46 -28.02
C ALA A 170 9.02 -13.20 -27.35
N VAL A 171 8.47 -12.02 -27.66
CA VAL A 171 8.91 -10.75 -27.07
C VAL A 171 8.74 -10.74 -25.54
N ARG A 172 7.61 -11.22 -25.04
CA ARG A 172 7.35 -11.37 -23.60
C ARG A 172 8.41 -12.24 -22.91
N ASN A 173 8.78 -13.37 -23.53
CA ASN A 173 9.82 -14.24 -22.99
C ASN A 173 11.18 -13.54 -22.98
N ILE A 174 11.51 -12.76 -24.01
CA ILE A 174 12.79 -12.02 -24.08
C ILE A 174 12.87 -10.91 -23.02
N LEU A 175 11.73 -10.32 -22.64
CA LEU A 175 11.66 -9.36 -21.53
C LEU A 175 11.92 -10.01 -20.16
N GLY A 176 11.82 -11.34 -20.05
CA GLY A 176 11.94 -12.11 -18.81
C GLY A 176 10.62 -12.28 -18.06
N ILE A 177 9.48 -12.13 -18.76
CA ILE A 177 8.15 -12.26 -18.17
C ILE A 177 7.65 -13.70 -18.37
N HIS A 178 7.61 -14.47 -17.28
CA HIS A 178 7.21 -15.89 -17.27
C HIS A 178 6.07 -16.13 -16.27
N PRO A 179 4.85 -15.64 -16.57
CA PRO A 179 3.71 -15.76 -15.66
C PRO A 179 3.31 -17.23 -15.52
N ALA A 180 2.86 -17.61 -14.32
CA ALA A 180 2.18 -18.88 -14.17
C ALA A 180 0.95 -18.90 -15.08
N LYS A 181 0.81 -19.97 -15.85
CA LYS A 181 -0.36 -20.21 -16.69
C LYS A 181 -0.89 -21.59 -16.41
N ARG A 182 -2.22 -21.71 -16.37
CA ARG A 182 -2.91 -22.99 -16.30
C ARG A 182 -3.96 -23.07 -17.38
N PRO A 183 -4.27 -24.27 -17.89
CA PRO A 183 -5.44 -24.40 -18.74
C PRO A 183 -6.71 -24.04 -17.96
N ALA A 184 -7.71 -23.51 -18.66
CA ALA A 184 -9.01 -23.27 -18.07
C ALA A 184 -9.71 -24.59 -17.70
N ASP A 185 -10.66 -24.52 -16.77
CA ASP A 185 -11.45 -25.66 -16.33
C ASP A 185 -12.59 -26.01 -17.32
N SER A 186 -12.77 -25.16 -18.34
CA SER A 186 -13.63 -25.38 -19.50
C SER A 186 -12.83 -25.52 -20.79
N SER A 187 -13.38 -26.29 -21.73
CA SER A 187 -13.00 -26.29 -23.15
C SER A 187 -14.00 -25.51 -23.98
N CYS A 188 -13.61 -25.12 -25.19
CA CYS A 188 -14.49 -24.42 -26.13
C CYS A 188 -14.25 -24.94 -27.56
N LEU A 189 -15.34 -25.27 -28.24
CA LEU A 189 -15.36 -25.46 -29.69
C LEU A 189 -16.09 -24.26 -30.31
N HIS A 190 -15.43 -23.61 -31.25
CA HIS A 190 -16.02 -22.56 -32.08
C HIS A 190 -16.59 -23.19 -33.35
N ALA A 191 -17.72 -22.65 -33.83
CA ALA A 191 -18.34 -23.06 -35.08
C ALA A 191 -19.07 -21.87 -35.73
N ASN A 192 -19.15 -21.85 -37.05
CA ASN A 192 -19.91 -20.85 -37.79
C ASN A 192 -21.13 -21.49 -38.45
N VAL A 193 -22.21 -20.71 -38.62
CA VAL A 193 -23.41 -21.12 -39.35
C VAL A 193 -23.79 -20.01 -40.33
N ASP A 194 -23.99 -20.38 -41.59
CA ASP A 194 -24.52 -19.48 -42.62
C ASP A 194 -26.01 -19.21 -42.36
N THR A 195 -26.35 -17.93 -42.19
CA THR A 195 -27.72 -17.51 -41.83
C THR A 195 -28.72 -17.92 -42.89
N ASP A 196 -28.39 -17.74 -44.18
CA ASP A 196 -29.30 -18.09 -45.28
C ASP A 196 -29.54 -19.61 -45.34
N GLN A 197 -28.51 -20.42 -45.05
CA GLN A 197 -28.64 -21.87 -44.96
C GLN A 197 -29.56 -22.28 -43.81
N ALA A 198 -29.40 -21.69 -42.62
CA ALA A 198 -30.27 -21.95 -41.49
C ALA A 198 -31.74 -21.62 -41.81
N VAL A 199 -31.99 -20.45 -42.41
CA VAL A 199 -33.33 -20.02 -42.83
C VAL A 199 -33.92 -20.96 -43.89
N ARG A 200 -33.14 -21.37 -44.89
CA ARG A 200 -33.59 -22.35 -45.91
C ARG A 200 -34.00 -23.70 -45.31
N LEU A 201 -33.39 -24.09 -44.19
CA LEU A 201 -33.72 -25.30 -43.46
C LEU A 201 -34.88 -25.12 -42.46
N GLY A 202 -35.49 -23.93 -42.42
CA GLY A 202 -36.60 -23.60 -41.53
C GLY A 202 -36.19 -23.33 -40.08
N LEU A 203 -34.91 -23.06 -39.83
CA LEU A 203 -34.40 -22.69 -38.52
C LEU A 203 -34.58 -21.19 -38.25
N VAL A 204 -34.49 -20.79 -36.99
CA VAL A 204 -34.67 -19.39 -36.55
C VAL A 204 -33.56 -18.50 -37.10
N ASP A 205 -33.92 -17.35 -37.66
CA ASP A 205 -32.94 -16.32 -38.03
C ASP A 205 -32.56 -15.49 -36.78
N TYR A 206 -31.53 -15.97 -36.05
CA TYR A 206 -30.99 -15.24 -34.90
C TYR A 206 -30.31 -13.91 -35.27
N SER A 207 -29.97 -13.66 -36.53
CA SER A 207 -29.31 -12.42 -36.93
C SER A 207 -30.22 -11.20 -36.77
N GLN A 208 -31.53 -11.38 -36.91
CA GLN A 208 -32.55 -10.31 -36.77
C GLN A 208 -32.61 -9.72 -35.37
N ASN A 209 -32.12 -10.44 -34.36
CA ASN A 209 -32.11 -9.94 -32.98
C ASN A 209 -31.07 -8.85 -32.75
N ALA A 210 -30.04 -8.78 -33.61
CA ALA A 210 -28.86 -7.91 -33.42
C ALA A 210 -28.30 -8.03 -31.99
N ALA A 211 -28.20 -9.27 -31.48
CA ALA A 211 -27.94 -9.58 -30.09
C ALA A 211 -26.72 -10.50 -29.90
N LEU A 212 -26.08 -10.39 -28.73
CA LEU A 212 -25.25 -11.46 -28.19
C LEU A 212 -26.16 -12.35 -27.36
N GLU A 213 -26.23 -13.62 -27.73
CA GLU A 213 -27.18 -14.57 -27.16
C GLU A 213 -26.45 -15.68 -26.41
N TYR A 214 -26.97 -16.01 -25.23
CA TYR A 214 -26.34 -16.93 -24.29
C TYR A 214 -27.31 -18.04 -23.91
N TRP A 215 -26.85 -19.28 -23.94
CA TRP A 215 -27.54 -20.41 -23.34
C TRP A 215 -26.68 -20.94 -22.20
N GLY A 216 -27.24 -21.07 -21.00
CA GLY A 216 -26.51 -21.56 -19.84
C GLY A 216 -25.51 -20.55 -19.25
N GLY A 217 -24.50 -21.05 -18.52
CA GLY A 217 -23.51 -20.21 -17.82
C GLY A 217 -23.96 -19.63 -16.47
N GLN A 218 -25.03 -20.15 -15.89
CA GLN A 218 -25.47 -19.87 -14.51
C GLN A 218 -24.98 -20.95 -13.53
N GLU A 219 -25.07 -20.65 -12.24
CA GLU A 219 -24.90 -21.63 -11.15
C GLU A 219 -23.54 -22.35 -11.11
N GLY A 220 -22.50 -21.75 -11.69
CA GLY A 220 -21.16 -22.32 -11.67
C GLY A 220 -20.95 -23.52 -12.61
N LYS A 221 -21.81 -23.68 -13.61
CA LYS A 221 -21.67 -24.71 -14.65
C LYS A 221 -20.86 -24.16 -15.84
N TRP A 222 -20.06 -25.03 -16.45
CA TRP A 222 -19.24 -24.68 -17.62
C TRP A 222 -20.00 -24.76 -18.95
N ASP A 223 -21.12 -25.48 -18.99
CA ASP A 223 -21.95 -25.59 -20.20
C ASP A 223 -22.55 -24.20 -20.51
N LYS A 224 -22.03 -23.57 -21.56
CA LYS A 224 -22.41 -22.23 -22.00
C LYS A 224 -22.22 -22.10 -23.49
N ILE A 225 -23.24 -21.63 -24.21
CA ILE A 225 -23.14 -21.32 -25.64
C ILE A 225 -23.31 -19.82 -25.81
N VAL A 226 -22.43 -19.22 -26.61
CA VAL A 226 -22.50 -17.79 -26.98
C VAL A 226 -22.64 -17.68 -28.49
N LEU A 227 -23.70 -17.04 -28.95
CA LEU A 227 -23.91 -16.68 -30.35
C LEU A 227 -23.62 -15.19 -30.56
N SER A 228 -22.95 -14.88 -31.67
CA SER A 228 -22.71 -13.52 -32.15
C SER A 228 -22.92 -13.45 -33.67
N PRO A 229 -23.93 -12.70 -34.16
CA PRO A 229 -24.07 -12.45 -35.59
C PRO A 229 -23.00 -11.46 -36.07
N CYS A 230 -22.45 -11.70 -37.26
CA CYS A 230 -21.44 -10.85 -37.88
C CYS A 230 -21.58 -10.84 -39.41
N ASN A 231 -20.75 -10.07 -40.12
CA ASN A 231 -20.75 -9.96 -41.59
C ASN A 231 -22.13 -9.55 -42.15
N GLY A 232 -22.68 -8.47 -41.62
CA GLY A 232 -24.01 -7.96 -41.98
C GLY A 232 -25.16 -8.89 -41.58
N GLY A 233 -24.93 -9.81 -40.64
CA GLY A 233 -25.91 -10.79 -40.19
C GLY A 233 -25.93 -12.08 -41.00
N LYS A 234 -25.06 -12.20 -42.02
CA LYS A 234 -24.99 -13.39 -42.90
C LYS A 234 -24.34 -14.60 -42.22
N LEU A 235 -23.60 -14.38 -41.13
CA LEU A 235 -22.90 -15.44 -40.42
C LEU A 235 -23.18 -15.39 -38.91
N LEU A 236 -23.55 -16.52 -38.32
CA LEU A 236 -23.73 -16.71 -36.90
C LEU A 236 -22.52 -17.46 -36.32
N SER A 237 -21.73 -16.77 -35.49
CA SER A 237 -20.55 -17.33 -34.85
C SER A 237 -20.91 -17.86 -33.46
N TYR A 238 -20.68 -19.15 -33.22
CA TYR A 238 -20.97 -19.84 -31.97
C TYR A 238 -19.70 -20.20 -31.19
N TYR A 239 -19.69 -19.93 -29.89
CA TYR A 239 -18.68 -20.38 -28.94
C TYR A 239 -19.33 -21.33 -27.95
N CYS A 240 -18.98 -22.60 -28.05
CA CYS A 240 -19.63 -23.67 -27.29
C CYS A 240 -18.68 -24.14 -26.20
N PHE A 241 -18.90 -23.65 -24.98
CA PHE A 241 -18.13 -23.96 -23.78
C PHE A 241 -18.71 -25.15 -23.03
N PHE A 242 -17.83 -26.01 -22.51
CA PHE A 242 -18.18 -27.22 -21.76
C PHE A 242 -17.08 -27.57 -20.76
N PRO A 243 -17.37 -28.38 -19.72
CA PRO A 243 -16.36 -28.86 -18.77
C PRO A 243 -15.19 -29.53 -19.49
N ARG A 244 -13.95 -29.20 -19.11
CA ARG A 244 -12.74 -29.74 -19.76
C ARG A 244 -12.63 -31.26 -19.66
N GLU A 245 -13.20 -31.86 -18.62
CA GLU A 245 -13.29 -33.33 -18.46
C GLU A 245 -14.09 -34.03 -19.57
N LYS A 246 -14.99 -33.32 -20.28
CA LYS A 246 -15.72 -33.87 -21.43
C LYS A 246 -14.92 -33.81 -22.74
N GLY A 247 -13.81 -33.07 -22.78
CA GLY A 247 -12.90 -32.99 -23.93
C GLY A 247 -11.81 -31.94 -23.69
N ASP A 248 -10.54 -32.31 -23.88
CA ASP A 248 -9.38 -31.46 -23.64
C ASP A 248 -8.59 -31.21 -24.93
N TYR A 249 -8.54 -29.95 -25.37
CA TYR A 249 -7.91 -29.54 -26.63
C TYR A 249 -6.67 -28.66 -26.41
N THR A 250 -6.10 -28.66 -25.21
CA THR A 250 -4.97 -27.80 -24.84
C THR A 250 -3.72 -28.01 -25.68
N THR A 251 -3.53 -29.21 -26.23
CA THR A 251 -2.37 -29.61 -27.04
C THR A 251 -2.59 -29.46 -28.55
N GLN A 252 -3.80 -29.12 -29.01
CA GLN A 252 -4.11 -29.09 -30.43
C GLN A 252 -3.55 -27.82 -31.11
N ALA A 253 -2.98 -27.99 -32.30
CA ALA A 253 -2.46 -26.88 -33.10
C ALA A 253 -3.61 -26.06 -33.71
N TRP A 254 -3.42 -24.75 -33.82
CA TRP A 254 -4.39 -23.83 -34.44
C TRP A 254 -4.36 -24.02 -35.96
N GLY A 255 -5.52 -24.16 -36.62
CA GLY A 255 -5.62 -24.52 -38.04
C GLY A 255 -5.45 -26.01 -38.35
N ALA A 256 -5.72 -26.88 -37.37
CA ALA A 256 -5.86 -28.33 -37.59
C ALA A 256 -7.15 -28.63 -38.37
N GLU A 257 -7.31 -29.86 -38.88
CA GLU A 257 -8.56 -30.29 -39.54
C GLU A 257 -9.79 -30.03 -38.64
N ASP A 258 -10.88 -29.60 -39.27
CA ASP A 258 -12.17 -29.36 -38.60
C ASP A 258 -12.60 -30.58 -37.77
N ARG A 259 -13.15 -30.32 -36.59
CA ARG A 259 -13.70 -31.37 -35.74
C ARG A 259 -15.06 -31.82 -36.28
N PRO A 260 -15.41 -33.11 -36.14
CA PRO A 260 -16.75 -33.56 -36.49
C PRO A 260 -17.81 -32.81 -35.69
N VAL A 261 -18.93 -32.47 -36.34
CA VAL A 261 -20.08 -31.83 -35.67
C VAL A 261 -20.64 -32.67 -34.53
N ASP A 262 -20.56 -34.01 -34.61
CA ASP A 262 -20.96 -34.90 -33.53
C ASP A 262 -20.18 -34.64 -32.23
N GLU A 263 -18.91 -34.25 -32.33
CA GLU A 263 -18.07 -33.89 -31.17
C GLU A 263 -18.47 -32.54 -30.58
N LEU A 264 -18.89 -31.58 -31.42
CA LEU A 264 -19.45 -30.30 -30.99
C LEU A 264 -20.76 -30.49 -30.21
N LEU A 265 -21.60 -31.44 -30.62
CA LEU A 265 -22.93 -31.67 -30.04
C LEU A 265 -22.92 -32.60 -28.81
N ALA A 266 -21.96 -33.52 -28.73
CA ALA A 266 -21.91 -34.55 -27.68
C ALA A 266 -22.01 -34.01 -26.23
N PRO A 267 -21.41 -32.86 -25.86
CA PRO A 267 -21.51 -32.33 -24.51
C PRO A 267 -22.92 -31.86 -24.11
N TYR A 268 -23.85 -31.72 -25.06
CA TYR A 268 -25.12 -30.97 -24.92
C TYR A 268 -26.38 -31.80 -25.27
N PRO A 269 -26.67 -32.89 -24.53
CA PRO A 269 -27.81 -33.76 -24.86
C PRO A 269 -29.17 -33.07 -24.71
N GLU A 270 -29.32 -32.21 -23.70
CA GLU A 270 -30.58 -31.53 -23.33
C GLU A 270 -30.71 -30.10 -23.88
N LEU A 271 -29.81 -29.69 -24.76
CA LEU A 271 -29.82 -28.36 -25.34
C LEU A 271 -31.08 -28.13 -26.18
N ASP A 272 -31.59 -26.89 -26.13
CA ASP A 272 -32.66 -26.37 -26.99
C ASP A 272 -32.55 -26.91 -28.43
N ALA A 273 -33.68 -27.40 -28.94
CA ALA A 273 -33.75 -28.04 -30.24
C ALA A 273 -33.36 -27.10 -31.38
N GLN A 274 -33.64 -25.80 -31.27
CA GLN A 274 -33.32 -24.82 -32.31
C GLN A 274 -31.81 -24.61 -32.41
N VAL A 275 -31.16 -24.20 -31.32
CA VAL A 275 -29.71 -23.95 -31.33
C VAL A 275 -28.91 -25.22 -31.59
N LYS A 276 -29.39 -26.38 -31.11
CA LYS A 276 -28.79 -27.68 -31.44
C LYS A 276 -28.86 -27.98 -32.94
N ALA A 277 -29.98 -27.65 -33.61
CA ALA A 277 -30.12 -27.81 -35.05
C ALA A 277 -29.24 -26.83 -35.85
N HIS A 278 -28.99 -25.62 -35.34
CA HIS A 278 -27.98 -24.72 -35.92
C HIS A 278 -26.57 -25.30 -35.83
N LEU A 279 -26.17 -25.77 -34.65
CA LEU A 279 -24.84 -26.36 -34.47
C LEU A 279 -24.65 -27.63 -35.31
N ALA A 280 -25.73 -28.37 -35.60
CA ALA A 280 -25.70 -29.56 -36.46
C ALA A 280 -25.31 -29.28 -37.93
N ILE A 281 -25.46 -28.04 -38.39
CA ILE A 281 -25.02 -27.58 -39.72
C ILE A 281 -23.78 -26.68 -39.64
N GLY A 282 -23.12 -26.66 -38.47
CA GLY A 282 -21.94 -25.86 -38.23
C GLY A 282 -20.79 -26.22 -39.15
N ILE A 283 -20.09 -25.20 -39.62
CA ILE A 283 -18.86 -25.29 -40.40
C ILE A 283 -17.69 -24.72 -39.59
N GLU A 284 -16.46 -25.04 -40.01
CA GLU A 284 -15.24 -24.52 -39.39
C GLU A 284 -15.16 -24.83 -37.88
N VAL A 285 -15.56 -26.06 -37.50
CA VAL A 285 -15.60 -26.47 -36.10
C VAL A 285 -14.18 -26.62 -35.56
N GLN A 286 -13.75 -25.67 -34.74
CA GLN A 286 -12.34 -25.54 -34.32
C GLN A 286 -12.21 -25.37 -32.80
N PRO A 287 -11.20 -25.99 -32.16
CA PRO A 287 -10.93 -25.75 -30.75
C PRO A 287 -10.43 -24.34 -30.47
N TRP A 288 -11.05 -23.68 -29.50
CA TRP A 288 -10.58 -22.42 -28.95
C TRP A 288 -9.81 -22.67 -27.66
N ARG A 289 -8.49 -22.47 -27.68
CA ARG A 289 -7.61 -22.77 -26.53
C ARG A 289 -7.79 -21.72 -25.44
N LEU A 290 -8.16 -22.19 -24.25
CA LEU A 290 -8.42 -21.34 -23.09
C LEU A 290 -7.34 -21.52 -22.03
N TRP A 291 -6.67 -20.41 -21.70
CA TRP A 291 -5.62 -20.35 -20.69
C TRP A 291 -5.90 -19.22 -19.72
N VAL A 292 -5.72 -19.50 -18.43
CA VAL A 292 -5.72 -18.50 -17.38
C VAL A 292 -4.27 -18.12 -17.09
N HIS A 293 -3.98 -16.83 -17.14
CA HIS A 293 -2.66 -16.27 -16.88
C HIS A 293 -2.71 -15.43 -15.60
N GLU A 294 -1.65 -15.52 -14.79
CA GLU A 294 -1.39 -14.53 -13.75
C GLU A 294 -1.17 -13.13 -14.37
N PRO A 295 -1.55 -12.05 -13.66
CA PRO A 295 -1.20 -10.68 -14.02
C PRO A 295 0.31 -10.48 -14.14
N TYR A 296 0.72 -9.51 -14.97
CA TYR A 296 2.14 -9.27 -15.21
C TYR A 296 2.67 -8.20 -14.25
N PRO A 297 3.90 -8.32 -13.75
CA PRO A 297 4.49 -7.32 -12.87
C PRO A 297 4.90 -6.03 -13.60
N TYR A 298 5.15 -6.11 -14.91
CA TYR A 298 5.51 -5.01 -15.81
C TYR A 298 5.20 -5.43 -17.26
N ILE A 299 5.08 -4.46 -18.17
CA ILE A 299 4.82 -4.67 -19.61
C ILE A 299 5.81 -3.91 -20.51
N GLN A 300 6.81 -3.26 -19.94
CA GLN A 300 7.91 -2.64 -20.69
C GLN A 300 9.29 -2.92 -20.05
N LYS A 301 10.34 -2.90 -20.89
CA LYS A 301 11.74 -2.90 -20.43
C LYS A 301 12.63 -2.32 -21.51
N GLY A 302 13.45 -1.32 -21.14
CA GLY A 302 14.32 -0.64 -22.10
C GLY A 302 13.48 0.14 -23.11
N ASN A 303 13.69 -0.09 -24.40
CA ASN A 303 12.94 0.56 -25.47
C ASN A 303 11.90 -0.39 -26.09
N VAL A 304 11.40 -1.35 -25.30
CA VAL A 304 10.49 -2.41 -25.74
C VAL A 304 9.28 -2.46 -24.81
N CYS A 305 8.08 -2.59 -25.38
CA CYS A 305 6.85 -2.82 -24.64
C CYS A 305 5.98 -3.92 -25.25
N LEU A 306 4.99 -4.39 -24.50
CA LEU A 306 4.00 -5.38 -24.92
C LEU A 306 2.61 -4.74 -25.06
N LEU A 307 1.80 -5.25 -25.99
CA LEU A 307 0.38 -4.92 -26.10
C LEU A 307 -0.49 -6.12 -26.48
N GLY A 308 -1.79 -6.01 -26.21
CA GLY A 308 -2.76 -7.08 -26.46
C GLY A 308 -2.40 -8.38 -25.71
N ASP A 309 -2.72 -9.53 -26.31
CA ASP A 309 -2.46 -10.84 -25.70
C ASP A 309 -0.97 -11.14 -25.41
N ALA A 310 -0.04 -10.36 -25.96
CA ALA A 310 1.37 -10.45 -25.56
C ALA A 310 1.59 -9.88 -24.15
N GLY A 311 0.85 -8.85 -23.75
CA GLY A 311 0.96 -8.15 -22.46
C GLY A 311 -0.14 -8.48 -21.44
N HIS A 312 -1.33 -8.88 -21.86
CA HIS A 312 -2.46 -9.18 -20.97
C HIS A 312 -3.46 -10.18 -21.57
N PRO A 313 -3.02 -11.42 -21.87
CA PRO A 313 -3.91 -12.44 -22.44
C PRO A 313 -5.08 -12.73 -21.49
N MET A 314 -6.31 -12.69 -22.01
CA MET A 314 -7.51 -12.82 -21.18
C MET A 314 -8.52 -13.82 -21.75
N MET A 315 -9.39 -14.32 -20.86
CA MET A 315 -10.49 -15.20 -21.26
C MET A 315 -11.51 -14.43 -22.11
N PRO A 316 -12.18 -15.08 -23.09
CA PRO A 316 -13.05 -14.38 -24.05
C PRO A 316 -14.40 -13.92 -23.48
N HIS A 317 -14.69 -14.16 -22.20
CA HIS A 317 -16.05 -14.05 -21.64
C HIS A 317 -16.58 -12.63 -21.45
N GLN A 318 -15.73 -11.60 -21.48
CA GLN A 318 -16.15 -10.19 -21.48
C GLN A 318 -16.18 -9.57 -22.88
N SER A 319 -15.71 -10.30 -23.91
CA SER A 319 -15.56 -9.78 -25.27
C SER A 319 -14.65 -8.53 -25.34
N GLN A 320 -13.64 -8.42 -24.47
CA GLN A 320 -12.79 -7.24 -24.32
C GLN A 320 -11.35 -7.38 -24.84
N GLY A 321 -10.87 -8.58 -25.19
CA GLY A 321 -9.46 -8.77 -25.58
C GLY A 321 -9.02 -7.87 -26.75
N ALA A 322 -9.82 -7.80 -27.81
CA ALA A 322 -9.55 -6.92 -28.95
C ALA A 322 -9.66 -5.42 -28.58
N CYS A 323 -10.67 -5.03 -27.80
CA CYS A 323 -10.82 -3.66 -27.31
C CYS A 323 -9.62 -3.21 -26.48
N MET A 324 -9.11 -4.07 -25.59
CA MET A 324 -7.94 -3.75 -24.77
C MET A 324 -6.67 -3.60 -25.60
N ALA A 325 -6.49 -4.42 -26.64
CA ALA A 325 -5.38 -4.26 -27.59
C ALA A 325 -5.48 -2.96 -28.41
N ILE A 326 -6.70 -2.52 -28.76
CA ILE A 326 -6.95 -1.23 -29.42
C ILE A 326 -6.69 -0.08 -28.46
N GLU A 327 -7.12 -0.18 -27.19
CA GLU A 327 -6.83 0.81 -26.17
C GLU A 327 -5.32 0.94 -25.90
N ASP A 328 -4.56 -0.17 -25.93
CA ASP A 328 -3.10 -0.10 -25.82
C ASP A 328 -2.48 0.67 -26.98
N ALA A 329 -2.93 0.38 -28.20
CA ALA A 329 -2.51 1.09 -29.40
C ALA A 329 -2.84 2.58 -29.32
N ALA A 330 -4.02 2.94 -28.80
CA ALA A 330 -4.41 4.31 -28.56
C ALA A 330 -3.53 5.00 -27.51
N ALA A 331 -3.26 4.36 -26.38
CA ALA A 331 -2.39 4.93 -25.36
C ALA A 331 -0.99 5.20 -25.91
N LEU A 332 -0.41 4.26 -26.66
CA LEU A 332 0.87 4.48 -27.36
C LEU A 332 0.78 5.62 -28.38
N GLY A 333 -0.29 5.68 -29.18
CA GLY A 333 -0.53 6.78 -30.11
C GLY A 333 -0.58 8.14 -29.44
N ILE A 334 -1.27 8.25 -28.29
CA ILE A 334 -1.39 9.48 -27.51
C ILE A 334 -0.03 9.84 -26.90
N ILE A 335 0.58 8.93 -26.16
CA ILE A 335 1.83 9.18 -25.43
C ILE A 335 2.96 9.60 -26.38
N PHE A 336 3.04 8.96 -27.56
CA PHE A 336 4.08 9.26 -28.55
C PHE A 336 3.74 10.42 -29.50
N ASN A 337 2.57 11.05 -29.37
CA ASN A 337 2.21 12.17 -30.23
C ASN A 337 3.04 13.44 -29.96
N LYS A 338 2.87 14.43 -30.84
CA LYS A 338 3.58 15.73 -30.78
C LYS A 338 3.32 16.55 -29.53
N SER A 339 2.21 16.31 -28.84
CA SER A 339 1.80 17.07 -27.65
C SER A 339 2.42 16.51 -26.37
N TYR A 340 2.59 15.19 -26.26
CA TYR A 340 3.04 14.53 -25.03
C TYR A 340 4.50 14.07 -25.07
N PHE A 341 5.00 13.64 -26.24
CA PHE A 341 6.32 13.05 -26.38
C PHE A 341 7.45 14.07 -26.50
N GLN A 342 8.39 14.03 -25.54
CA GLN A 342 9.58 14.89 -25.48
C GLN A 342 10.88 14.12 -25.84
N GLY A 343 10.79 13.17 -26.75
CA GLY A 343 11.97 12.48 -27.29
C GLY A 343 12.53 11.32 -26.45
N ASP A 344 12.15 11.20 -25.17
CA ASP A 344 12.54 10.09 -24.29
C ASP A 344 11.55 8.92 -24.37
N VAL A 345 11.99 7.83 -25.02
CA VAL A 345 11.20 6.61 -25.19
C VAL A 345 10.93 5.90 -23.87
N ARG A 346 11.86 5.97 -22.90
CA ARG A 346 11.73 5.22 -21.64
C ARG A 346 10.71 5.86 -20.71
N GLU A 347 10.75 7.18 -20.59
CA GLU A 347 9.73 7.96 -19.89
C GLU A 347 8.33 7.68 -20.46
N ALA A 348 8.21 7.73 -21.80
CA ALA A 348 6.97 7.41 -22.49
C ALA A 348 6.46 5.99 -22.21
N LEU A 349 7.35 4.99 -22.20
CA LEU A 349 6.96 3.62 -21.88
C LEU A 349 6.60 3.42 -20.39
N GLU A 350 7.23 4.15 -19.46
CA GLU A 350 6.83 4.16 -18.06
C GLU A 350 5.40 4.68 -17.89
N VAL A 351 5.05 5.76 -18.59
CA VAL A 351 3.68 6.30 -18.60
C VAL A 351 2.70 5.29 -19.20
N TYR A 352 3.06 4.65 -20.32
CA TYR A 352 2.24 3.61 -20.95
C TYR A 352 1.93 2.47 -19.97
N GLU A 353 2.95 1.98 -19.24
CA GLU A 353 2.76 0.94 -18.23
C GLU A 353 1.83 1.39 -17.11
N LYS A 354 2.01 2.60 -16.56
CA LYS A 354 1.17 3.15 -15.48
C LYS A 354 -0.30 3.34 -15.90
N VAL A 355 -0.56 3.63 -17.17
CA VAL A 355 -1.92 3.79 -17.72
C VAL A 355 -2.55 2.43 -18.02
N ARG A 356 -1.81 1.50 -18.64
CA ARG A 356 -2.40 0.29 -19.23
C ARG A 356 -2.39 -0.92 -18.32
N LEU A 357 -1.31 -1.14 -17.56
CA LEU A 357 -1.17 -2.38 -16.78
C LEU A 357 -2.28 -2.56 -15.72
N PRO A 358 -2.63 -1.54 -14.90
CA PRO A 358 -3.71 -1.70 -13.90
C PRO A 358 -5.07 -1.97 -14.55
N ARG A 359 -5.41 -1.21 -15.59
CA ARG A 359 -6.70 -1.34 -16.30
C ARG A 359 -6.83 -2.70 -17.01
N ALA A 360 -5.80 -3.12 -17.74
CA ALA A 360 -5.80 -4.42 -18.42
C ALA A 360 -5.88 -5.59 -17.43
N THR A 361 -5.15 -5.51 -16.31
CA THR A 361 -5.20 -6.51 -15.23
C THR A 361 -6.61 -6.64 -14.64
N ARG A 362 -7.28 -5.51 -14.39
CA ARG A 362 -8.66 -5.50 -13.88
C ARG A 362 -9.64 -6.16 -14.85
N VAL A 363 -9.54 -5.85 -16.15
CA VAL A 363 -10.40 -6.46 -17.19
C VAL A 363 -10.10 -7.95 -17.35
N GLN A 364 -8.82 -8.36 -17.30
CA GLN A 364 -8.40 -9.76 -17.35
C GLN A 364 -9.01 -10.57 -16.19
N ALA A 365 -8.95 -10.05 -14.97
CA ALA A 365 -9.54 -10.68 -13.79
C ALA A 365 -11.08 -10.78 -13.90
N ALA A 366 -11.74 -9.71 -14.34
CA ALA A 366 -13.19 -9.72 -14.56
C ALA A 366 -13.60 -10.72 -15.66
N ALA A 367 -12.76 -10.93 -16.68
CA ALA A 367 -12.99 -11.92 -17.72
C ALA A 367 -12.89 -13.36 -17.23
N ALA A 368 -11.98 -13.63 -16.28
CA ALA A 368 -11.91 -14.93 -15.63
C ALA A 368 -13.16 -15.19 -14.76
N LYS A 369 -13.65 -14.19 -14.01
CA LYS A 369 -14.89 -14.31 -13.22
C LYS A 369 -16.12 -14.59 -14.10
N ALA A 370 -16.25 -13.88 -15.22
CA ALA A 370 -17.33 -14.09 -16.20
C ALA A 370 -17.29 -15.44 -16.93
N ALA A 371 -16.17 -16.17 -16.84
CA ALA A 371 -16.12 -17.56 -17.30
C ALA A 371 -17.10 -18.43 -16.53
N TYR A 372 -17.10 -18.29 -15.20
CA TYR A 372 -17.83 -19.12 -14.25
C TYR A 372 -19.26 -18.61 -13.99
N ASN A 373 -19.46 -17.29 -14.03
CA ASN A 373 -20.73 -16.67 -13.72
C ASN A 373 -21.08 -15.61 -14.76
N ILE A 374 -22.10 -15.87 -15.59
CA ILE A 374 -22.54 -14.95 -16.63
C ILE A 374 -22.99 -13.58 -16.10
N ASN A 375 -23.47 -13.50 -14.84
CA ASN A 375 -23.85 -12.23 -14.22
C ASN A 375 -22.64 -11.34 -13.91
N GLU A 376 -21.40 -11.84 -13.98
CA GLU A 376 -20.18 -11.01 -13.88
C GLU A 376 -19.83 -10.31 -15.20
N ARG A 377 -20.52 -10.66 -16.29
CA ARG A 377 -20.30 -10.06 -17.61
C ARG A 377 -20.85 -8.64 -17.67
N ILE A 378 -20.09 -7.71 -18.26
CA ILE A 378 -20.54 -6.35 -18.55
C ILE A 378 -21.91 -6.38 -19.28
N GLY A 379 -22.84 -5.56 -18.78
CA GLY A 379 -24.26 -5.58 -19.18
C GLY A 379 -25.08 -6.41 -18.19
N PHE A 380 -24.91 -7.73 -18.17
CA PHE A 380 -25.62 -8.58 -17.20
C PHE A 380 -25.26 -8.28 -15.75
N SER A 381 -24.05 -7.78 -15.48
CA SER A 381 -23.61 -7.30 -14.17
C SER A 381 -24.41 -6.10 -13.66
N ALA A 382 -25.15 -5.41 -14.52
CA ALA A 382 -26.07 -4.34 -14.13
C ALA A 382 -27.54 -4.76 -14.19
N ASN A 383 -27.86 -6.00 -14.60
CA ASN A 383 -29.23 -6.44 -14.89
C ASN A 383 -29.99 -6.98 -13.66
N LYS A 384 -29.78 -6.37 -12.49
CA LYS A 384 -30.29 -6.84 -11.19
C LYS A 384 -31.83 -6.92 -11.13
N ASP A 385 -32.51 -5.97 -11.78
CA ASP A 385 -33.96 -5.82 -11.66
C ASP A 385 -34.74 -6.69 -12.67
N ASN A 386 -34.09 -7.17 -13.73
CA ASN A 386 -34.73 -7.96 -14.81
C ASN A 386 -34.22 -9.40 -14.91
N CYS A 387 -33.51 -9.90 -13.89
CA CYS A 387 -32.99 -11.26 -13.87
C CYS A 387 -33.19 -11.89 -12.49
N SER A 388 -34.12 -12.84 -12.37
CA SER A 388 -34.41 -13.53 -11.11
C SER A 388 -33.25 -14.39 -10.60
N THR A 389 -32.30 -14.73 -11.47
CA THR A 389 -31.09 -15.50 -11.15
C THR A 389 -29.84 -14.60 -11.01
N TYR A 390 -30.03 -13.28 -10.93
CA TYR A 390 -28.94 -12.33 -10.74
C TYR A 390 -28.21 -12.60 -9.41
N LYS A 391 -26.91 -12.87 -9.51
CA LYS A 391 -26.01 -13.03 -8.38
C LYS A 391 -24.58 -12.77 -8.86
N VAL A 392 -23.85 -11.91 -8.18
CA VAL A 392 -22.42 -11.66 -8.38
C VAL A 392 -21.65 -11.96 -7.10
N ALA A 393 -20.35 -12.19 -7.19
CA ALA A 393 -19.51 -12.54 -6.05
C ALA A 393 -19.40 -11.37 -5.05
N ASN A 394 -19.25 -10.14 -5.57
CA ASN A 394 -19.22 -8.92 -4.79
C ASN A 394 -19.77 -7.77 -5.63
N GLU A 395 -20.86 -7.16 -5.18
CA GLU A 395 -21.52 -6.04 -5.87
C GLU A 395 -20.54 -4.90 -6.17
N LYS A 396 -19.71 -4.52 -5.21
CA LYS A 396 -18.80 -3.36 -5.32
C LYS A 396 -17.58 -3.61 -6.20
N GLU A 397 -17.22 -4.87 -6.45
CA GLU A 397 -16.00 -5.21 -7.20
C GLU A 397 -16.25 -5.55 -8.67
N LYS A 398 -17.51 -5.77 -9.07
CA LYS A 398 -17.84 -6.15 -10.44
C LYS A 398 -17.46 -5.05 -11.44
N LEU A 399 -17.06 -5.47 -12.64
CA LEU A 399 -16.77 -4.56 -13.75
C LEU A 399 -18.11 -4.06 -14.34
N THR A 400 -18.24 -2.74 -14.50
CA THR A 400 -19.48 -2.10 -14.99
C THR A 400 -19.30 -1.53 -16.40
N ILE A 401 -20.42 -1.30 -17.10
CA ILE A 401 -20.40 -0.72 -18.44
C ILE A 401 -19.98 0.76 -18.40
N GLU A 402 -20.35 1.47 -17.32
CA GLU A 402 -19.93 2.84 -17.03
C GLU A 402 -18.41 2.92 -16.82
N GLU A 403 -17.83 2.03 -16.02
CA GLU A 403 -16.38 2.01 -15.77
C GLU A 403 -15.58 1.80 -17.07
N MET A 404 -16.10 1.00 -17.98
CA MET A 404 -15.45 0.74 -19.27
C MET A 404 -15.56 1.94 -20.22
N ASN A 405 -16.76 2.52 -20.34
CA ASN A 405 -17.07 3.48 -21.41
C ASN A 405 -16.98 4.96 -21.00
N ALA A 406 -17.05 5.29 -19.71
CA ALA A 406 -16.84 6.65 -19.21
C ALA A 406 -15.34 7.01 -19.07
N TYR A 407 -14.46 6.06 -19.34
CA TYR A 407 -13.01 6.22 -19.25
C TYR A 407 -12.47 7.17 -20.32
N ASP A 408 -11.78 8.21 -19.87
CA ASP A 408 -11.03 9.16 -20.70
C ASP A 408 -9.52 8.88 -20.61
N MET A 409 -9.00 8.24 -21.66
CA MET A 409 -7.59 7.89 -21.75
C MET A 409 -6.66 9.10 -21.85
N TYR A 410 -7.11 10.22 -22.44
CA TYR A 410 -6.27 11.43 -22.47
C TYR A 410 -6.04 11.95 -21.06
N LYS A 411 -7.08 11.92 -20.22
CA LYS A 411 -6.98 12.34 -18.82
C LYS A 411 -6.15 11.39 -17.98
N ASP A 412 -6.22 10.08 -18.23
CA ASP A 412 -5.34 9.11 -17.58
C ASP A 412 -3.88 9.32 -17.98
N VAL A 413 -3.59 9.49 -19.28
CA VAL A 413 -2.23 9.78 -19.77
C VAL A 413 -1.70 11.09 -19.18
N GLU A 414 -2.49 12.17 -19.17
CA GLU A 414 -2.11 13.44 -18.54
C GLU A 414 -1.80 13.27 -17.04
N GLU A 415 -2.63 12.53 -16.31
CA GLU A 415 -2.42 12.24 -14.89
C GLU A 415 -1.11 11.48 -14.68
N LYS A 416 -0.87 10.36 -15.40
CA LYS A 416 0.33 9.56 -15.19
C LYS A 416 1.60 10.26 -15.68
N LEU A 417 1.50 11.05 -16.74
CA LEU A 417 2.61 11.84 -17.27
C LEU A 417 3.04 12.92 -16.28
N THR A 418 2.09 13.66 -15.71
CA THR A 418 2.39 14.66 -14.69
C THR A 418 2.99 14.01 -13.43
N GLN A 419 2.50 12.84 -13.02
CA GLN A 419 3.13 12.07 -11.93
C GLN A 419 4.59 11.68 -12.22
N VAL A 420 4.89 11.18 -13.42
CA VAL A 420 6.26 10.81 -13.83
C VAL A 420 7.18 12.03 -13.87
N ARG A 421 6.65 13.19 -14.28
CA ARG A 421 7.41 14.45 -14.36
C ARG A 421 7.48 15.25 -13.06
N GLY A 422 6.79 14.83 -12.00
CA GLY A 422 6.69 15.59 -10.75
C GLY A 422 5.85 16.88 -10.89
N GLU A 423 4.91 16.91 -11.84
CA GLU A 423 3.99 18.01 -12.10
C GLU A 423 2.61 17.76 -11.45
N LYS A 424 1.80 18.81 -11.30
CA LYS A 424 0.45 18.72 -10.68
C LYS A 424 -0.63 18.42 -11.72
N PHE A 425 -1.43 17.39 -11.47
CA PHE A 425 -2.65 17.09 -12.23
C PHE A 425 -3.88 17.74 -11.57
N LEU A 426 -4.50 18.70 -12.26
CA LEU A 426 -5.62 19.51 -11.74
C LEU A 426 -6.99 19.13 -12.31
N ALA A 427 -7.05 18.29 -13.34
CA ALA A 427 -8.34 17.92 -13.92
C ALA A 427 -9.14 17.04 -12.92
N PRO A 428 -10.48 17.14 -12.90
CA PRO A 428 -11.34 16.39 -11.97
C PRO A 428 -11.52 14.93 -12.41
N PHE A 429 -10.40 14.24 -12.65
CA PHE A 429 -10.33 12.86 -13.10
C PHE A 429 -9.39 12.06 -12.20
N ILE A 430 -9.60 10.75 -12.15
CA ILE A 430 -8.75 9.80 -11.45
C ILE A 430 -8.66 8.51 -12.27
N SER A 431 -7.45 8.15 -12.71
CA SER A 431 -7.22 7.02 -13.63
C SER A 431 -8.21 7.02 -14.81
N GLY A 432 -8.38 8.19 -15.43
CA GLY A 432 -9.28 8.42 -16.56
C GLY A 432 -10.78 8.50 -16.25
N LEU A 433 -11.24 8.28 -15.01
CA LEU A 433 -12.65 8.40 -14.65
C LEU A 433 -12.97 9.77 -14.03
N PRO A 434 -14.10 10.42 -14.37
CA PRO A 434 -14.53 11.64 -13.70
C PRO A 434 -14.75 11.43 -12.20
N ILE A 435 -14.17 12.29 -11.37
CA ILE A 435 -14.39 12.24 -9.91
C ILE A 435 -15.87 12.53 -9.62
N GLY A 436 -16.49 11.69 -8.78
CA GLY A 436 -17.92 11.77 -8.44
C GLY A 436 -18.84 11.00 -9.39
N LEU A 437 -18.31 10.30 -10.40
CA LEU A 437 -19.10 9.37 -11.20
C LEU A 437 -19.60 8.22 -10.34
N GLU A 438 -20.92 8.14 -10.16
CA GLU A 438 -21.58 7.01 -9.51
C GLU A 438 -21.79 5.88 -10.52
N MET A 439 -21.20 4.71 -10.23
CA MET A 439 -21.38 3.51 -11.03
C MET A 439 -22.57 2.68 -10.51
N PRO A 440 -23.22 1.85 -11.34
CA PRO A 440 -24.39 1.06 -10.92
C PRO A 440 -24.14 0.03 -9.80
N ASN A 441 -22.88 -0.20 -9.45
CA ASN A 441 -22.46 -1.01 -8.31
C ASN A 441 -22.46 -0.23 -6.98
N GLY A 442 -22.87 1.04 -6.98
CA GLY A 442 -22.84 1.92 -5.80
C GLY A 442 -21.44 2.38 -5.41
N VAL A 443 -20.43 2.10 -6.24
CA VAL A 443 -19.09 2.66 -6.08
C VAL A 443 -19.06 3.99 -6.82
N MET A 444 -18.66 5.04 -6.11
CA MET A 444 -18.35 6.30 -6.73
C MET A 444 -16.86 6.37 -7.05
N ALA A 445 -16.52 6.94 -8.21
CA ALA A 445 -15.15 7.31 -8.54
C ALA A 445 -14.67 8.36 -7.53
N HIS A 446 -13.97 7.91 -6.49
CA HIS A 446 -13.56 8.72 -5.35
C HIS A 446 -12.10 8.46 -4.99
N ALA A 447 -11.51 9.46 -4.33
CA ALA A 447 -10.14 9.43 -3.83
C ALA A 447 -9.83 8.26 -2.88
N ALA A 448 -10.83 7.53 -2.35
CA ALA A 448 -10.65 6.44 -1.40
C ALA A 448 -9.94 5.19 -1.97
N VAL A 449 -10.19 4.81 -3.23
CA VAL A 449 -9.44 3.71 -3.88
C VAL A 449 -7.98 4.12 -4.11
N ALA A 450 -7.76 5.37 -4.51
CA ALA A 450 -6.41 5.92 -4.62
C ALA A 450 -5.73 6.07 -3.27
N PHE A 451 -6.47 6.29 -2.17
CA PHE A 451 -5.91 6.36 -0.82
C PHE A 451 -5.36 4.99 -0.38
N ASP A 452 -6.12 3.91 -0.62
CA ASP A 452 -5.66 2.53 -0.36
C ASP A 452 -4.39 2.18 -1.14
N GLU A 453 -4.37 2.50 -2.44
CA GLU A 453 -3.22 2.25 -3.31
C GLU A 453 -2.02 3.14 -2.92
N ASN A 454 -2.28 4.39 -2.53
CA ASN A 454 -1.24 5.31 -2.04
C ASN A 454 -0.59 4.77 -0.76
N ILE A 455 -1.39 4.30 0.20
CA ILE A 455 -0.86 3.67 1.42
C ILE A 455 0.00 2.46 1.06
N ARG A 456 -0.50 1.54 0.23
CA ARG A 456 0.28 0.35 -0.18
C ARG A 456 1.60 0.73 -0.87
N SER A 457 1.59 1.77 -1.69
CA SER A 457 2.80 2.29 -2.34
C SER A 457 3.80 2.84 -1.32
N ILE A 458 3.34 3.66 -0.35
CA ILE A 458 4.19 4.22 0.69
C ILE A 458 4.78 3.12 1.57
N LEU A 459 3.98 2.13 2.00
CA LEU A 459 4.47 1.01 2.81
C LEU A 459 5.57 0.23 2.08
N LYS A 460 5.42 0.01 0.76
CA LYS A 460 6.43 -0.68 -0.07
C LYS A 460 7.72 0.13 -0.23
N GLU A 461 7.60 1.45 -0.37
CA GLU A 461 8.74 2.36 -0.46
C GLU A 461 9.54 2.35 0.84
N TRP A 462 8.86 2.55 1.97
CA TRP A 462 9.44 2.66 3.32
C TRP A 462 9.67 1.32 4.02
N LYS A 463 9.47 0.19 3.32
CA LYS A 463 9.69 -1.17 3.85
C LYS A 463 8.90 -1.44 5.13
N ILE A 464 7.65 -1.01 5.20
CA ILE A 464 6.79 -1.26 6.37
C ILE A 464 5.99 -2.56 6.16
N PRO A 465 6.14 -3.58 7.02
CA PRO A 465 5.41 -4.84 6.86
C PRO A 465 3.89 -4.66 6.99
N GLY A 466 3.44 -3.93 8.01
CA GLY A 466 2.03 -3.74 8.33
C GLY A 466 1.73 -2.40 8.99
N LEU A 467 0.55 -1.88 8.70
CA LEU A 467 0.02 -0.65 9.27
C LEU A 467 -1.50 -0.76 9.45
N ALA A 468 -2.01 -0.30 10.59
CA ALA A 468 -3.42 -0.14 10.83
C ALA A 468 -3.75 1.34 11.06
N ILE A 469 -4.91 1.77 10.57
CA ILE A 469 -5.41 3.15 10.71
C ILE A 469 -6.88 3.15 11.11
N ALA A 470 -7.26 4.09 11.96
CA ALA A 470 -8.64 4.44 12.24
C ALA A 470 -8.81 5.96 12.11
N VAL A 471 -9.85 6.39 11.40
CA VAL A 471 -10.23 7.79 11.24
C VAL A 471 -11.54 8.02 11.96
N ILE A 472 -11.61 9.14 12.68
CA ILE A 472 -12.77 9.58 13.45
C ILE A 472 -13.29 10.85 12.78
N GLN A 473 -14.56 10.86 12.42
CA GLN A 473 -15.26 12.07 11.94
C GLN A 473 -16.56 12.18 12.73
N ASP A 474 -16.68 13.26 13.49
CA ASP A 474 -17.73 13.46 14.48
C ASP A 474 -17.74 12.31 15.51
N ASP A 475 -18.73 11.42 15.45
CA ASP A 475 -18.82 10.24 16.34
C ASP A 475 -18.48 8.91 15.64
N ALA A 476 -18.34 8.94 14.31
CA ALA A 476 -18.14 7.77 13.48
C ALA A 476 -16.67 7.38 13.44
N ILE A 477 -16.41 6.07 13.51
CA ILE A 477 -15.08 5.47 13.41
C ILE A 477 -15.06 4.55 12.20
N ASP A 478 -14.15 4.82 11.27
CA ASP A 478 -13.79 3.88 10.20
C ASP A 478 -12.35 3.41 10.40
N ALA A 479 -12.08 2.13 10.17
CA ALA A 479 -10.78 1.55 10.48
C ALA A 479 -10.41 0.40 9.54
N LYS A 480 -9.11 0.31 9.22
CA LYS A 480 -8.58 -0.67 8.26
C LYS A 480 -7.11 -1.01 8.54
N GLY A 481 -6.71 -2.23 8.17
CA GLY A 481 -5.31 -2.67 8.13
C GLY A 481 -4.77 -2.84 6.72
N TYR A 482 -3.46 -2.69 6.58
CA TYR A 482 -2.69 -2.80 5.35
C TYR A 482 -1.42 -3.60 5.61
N GLY A 483 -0.99 -4.41 4.64
CA GLY A 483 0.19 -5.26 4.79
C GLY A 483 -0.07 -6.46 5.70
N VAL A 484 0.94 -6.89 6.44
CA VAL A 484 0.94 -8.11 7.25
C VAL A 484 1.32 -7.83 8.70
N SER A 485 0.70 -8.54 9.63
CA SER A 485 1.00 -8.41 11.07
C SER A 485 2.33 -9.09 11.46
N HIS A 486 2.75 -10.07 10.67
CA HIS A 486 4.04 -10.75 10.70
C HIS A 486 4.38 -11.23 9.29
N LEU A 487 5.67 -11.31 8.93
CA LEU A 487 6.12 -11.58 7.56
C LEU A 487 5.63 -12.91 6.98
N ASP A 488 5.48 -13.93 7.83
CA ASP A 488 5.12 -15.29 7.42
C ASP A 488 3.63 -15.62 7.60
N GLY A 489 2.76 -14.64 7.87
CA GLY A 489 1.35 -14.98 8.10
C GLY A 489 0.33 -13.85 7.94
N ASP A 490 -0.54 -13.69 8.93
CA ASP A 490 -1.87 -13.10 8.74
C ASP A 490 -1.85 -11.63 8.32
N PRO A 491 -2.82 -11.21 7.47
CA PRO A 491 -3.01 -9.81 7.11
C PRO A 491 -3.09 -8.91 8.34
N CYS A 492 -2.46 -7.74 8.27
CA CYS A 492 -2.71 -6.70 9.26
C CYS A 492 -4.16 -6.20 9.11
N THR A 493 -4.88 -6.11 10.22
CA THR A 493 -6.30 -5.69 10.25
C THR A 493 -6.50 -4.55 11.25
N GLN A 494 -7.69 -3.95 11.27
CA GLN A 494 -8.02 -2.95 12.31
C GLN A 494 -8.07 -3.51 13.75
N ASP A 495 -8.02 -4.84 13.90
CA ASP A 495 -8.11 -5.55 15.17
C ASP A 495 -6.76 -6.16 15.62
N THR A 496 -5.70 -5.99 14.81
CA THR A 496 -4.33 -6.35 15.13
C THR A 496 -3.82 -5.52 16.31
N LEU A 497 -3.13 -6.15 17.26
CA LEU A 497 -2.59 -5.54 18.47
C LEU A 497 -1.15 -5.09 18.25
N PHE A 498 -0.88 -3.83 18.60
CA PHE A 498 0.43 -3.20 18.52
C PHE A 498 0.81 -2.65 19.89
N ASP A 499 2.11 -2.58 20.17
CA ASP A 499 2.60 -1.76 21.27
C ASP A 499 2.32 -0.28 20.96
N CYS A 500 1.51 0.35 21.81
CA CYS A 500 1.08 1.75 21.64
C CYS A 500 2.13 2.74 22.18
N ALA A 501 3.18 2.23 22.81
CA ALA A 501 4.29 2.98 23.38
C ALA A 501 3.79 4.20 24.17
N SER A 502 4.41 5.36 23.95
CA SER A 502 4.18 6.56 24.75
C SER A 502 2.79 7.20 24.61
N THR A 503 1.96 6.79 23.65
CA THR A 503 0.56 7.26 23.58
C THR A 503 -0.25 6.88 24.82
N SER A 504 0.21 5.84 25.55
CA SER A 504 -0.33 5.36 26.83
C SER A 504 -0.31 6.39 27.95
N LYS A 505 0.58 7.39 27.88
CA LYS A 505 0.66 8.50 28.84
C LYS A 505 -0.67 9.25 28.98
N SER A 506 -1.45 9.32 27.89
CA SER A 506 -2.78 9.92 27.90
C SER A 506 -3.76 9.17 28.82
N PHE A 507 -3.67 7.85 28.93
CA PHE A 507 -4.48 7.07 29.89
C PHE A 507 -4.06 7.33 31.34
N THR A 508 -2.75 7.38 31.61
CA THR A 508 -2.24 7.66 32.95
C THR A 508 -2.69 9.02 33.45
N ALA A 509 -2.56 10.05 32.60
CA ALA A 509 -3.05 11.40 32.89
C ALA A 509 -4.56 11.43 33.15
N ALA A 510 -5.34 10.68 32.35
CA ALA A 510 -6.78 10.55 32.53
C ALA A 510 -7.15 9.87 33.86
N CYS A 511 -6.41 8.83 34.27
CA CYS A 511 -6.64 8.16 35.55
C CYS A 511 -6.39 9.11 36.73
N VAL A 512 -5.34 9.92 36.68
CA VAL A 512 -5.11 10.96 37.70
C VAL A 512 -6.20 12.03 37.65
N ALA A 513 -6.68 12.41 36.46
CA ALA A 513 -7.79 13.37 36.33
C ALA A 513 -9.09 12.86 36.96
N LEU A 514 -9.37 11.55 36.87
CA LEU A 514 -10.50 10.93 37.56
C LEU A 514 -10.37 11.04 39.07
N LEU A 515 -9.17 10.77 39.62
CA LEU A 515 -8.92 10.89 41.06
C LEU A 515 -9.05 12.33 41.55
N VAL A 516 -8.56 13.32 40.78
CA VAL A 516 -8.69 14.75 41.12
C VAL A 516 -10.16 15.18 41.15
N ALA A 517 -11.00 14.60 40.29
CA ALA A 517 -12.43 14.90 40.21
C ALA A 517 -13.29 14.12 41.23
N ASP A 518 -12.73 13.10 41.90
CA ASP A 518 -13.45 12.24 42.82
C ASP A 518 -13.33 12.77 44.26
N GLU A 519 -14.47 13.11 44.86
CA GLU A 519 -14.56 13.62 46.23
C GLU A 519 -14.04 12.63 47.28
N ALA A 520 -13.89 11.34 46.95
CA ALA A 520 -13.26 10.34 47.81
C ALA A 520 -11.74 10.55 47.98
N TYR A 521 -11.09 11.30 47.08
CA TYR A 521 -9.64 11.54 47.10
C TYR A 521 -9.29 13.04 47.17
N PRO A 522 -9.75 13.76 48.22
CA PRO A 522 -9.62 15.23 48.30
C PRO A 522 -8.17 15.74 48.35
N ASP A 523 -7.23 14.89 48.74
CA ASP A 523 -5.80 15.22 48.82
C ASP A 523 -5.08 15.13 47.46
N VAL A 524 -5.71 14.53 46.44
CA VAL A 524 -5.15 14.46 45.09
C VAL A 524 -5.65 15.65 44.28
N GLN A 525 -4.86 16.71 44.24
CA GLN A 525 -5.17 17.91 43.46
C GLN A 525 -3.96 18.35 42.66
N TRP A 526 -4.17 18.97 41.49
CA TRP A 526 -3.11 19.31 40.53
C TRP A 526 -1.90 20.03 41.15
N HIS A 527 -2.17 21.01 42.02
CA HIS A 527 -1.18 21.89 42.64
C HIS A 527 -0.57 21.32 43.93
N ILE A 528 -0.99 20.13 44.38
CA ILE A 528 -0.50 19.53 45.62
C ILE A 528 0.85 18.87 45.36
N PRO A 529 1.87 19.12 46.21
CA PRO A 529 3.13 18.39 46.14
C PRO A 529 2.93 16.88 46.30
N VAL A 530 3.54 16.10 45.42
CA VAL A 530 3.41 14.64 45.37
C VAL A 530 3.87 13.99 46.68
N SER A 531 4.90 14.55 47.32
CA SER A 531 5.40 14.11 48.63
C SER A 531 4.39 14.27 49.78
N LYS A 532 3.33 15.10 49.63
CA LYS A 532 2.26 15.17 50.64
C LYS A 532 1.25 14.04 50.51
N ILE A 533 1.13 13.43 49.33
CA ILE A 533 0.15 12.39 49.04
C ILE A 533 0.67 11.02 49.53
N PHE A 534 1.95 10.71 49.30
CA PHE A 534 2.57 9.44 49.72
C PHE A 534 4.08 9.61 50.03
N PRO A 535 4.41 10.24 51.18
CA PRO A 535 5.75 10.73 51.54
C PRO A 535 6.84 9.66 51.64
N ASP A 536 6.49 8.40 51.94
CA ASP A 536 7.48 7.35 52.20
C ASP A 536 8.25 6.94 50.92
N ASP A 537 7.59 7.05 49.77
CA ASP A 537 8.13 6.56 48.50
C ASP A 537 8.63 7.70 47.60
N PHE A 538 7.91 8.82 47.51
CA PHE A 538 8.28 9.96 46.67
C PHE A 538 9.29 10.88 47.34
N VAL A 539 10.58 10.59 47.12
CA VAL A 539 11.73 11.39 47.56
C VAL A 539 12.67 11.57 46.37
N LEU A 540 13.06 12.81 46.11
CA LEU A 540 13.99 13.19 45.04
C LEU A 540 15.37 13.51 45.63
N SER A 541 16.39 13.58 44.79
CA SER A 541 17.77 13.86 45.21
C SER A 541 17.94 15.26 45.83
N ASP A 542 17.07 16.20 45.48
CA ASP A 542 16.99 17.54 46.08
C ASP A 542 15.77 17.64 47.04
N PRO A 543 15.96 18.01 48.32
CA PRO A 543 14.88 18.28 49.27
C PRO A 543 13.89 19.36 48.81
N TYR A 544 14.34 20.39 48.09
CA TYR A 544 13.48 21.42 47.52
C TYR A 544 12.54 20.83 46.46
N LEU A 545 13.07 20.04 45.53
CA LEU A 545 12.25 19.36 44.52
C LEU A 545 11.26 18.40 45.18
N THR A 546 11.71 17.62 46.17
CA THR A 546 10.84 16.71 46.94
C THR A 546 9.64 17.45 47.54
N ALA A 547 9.85 18.65 48.10
CA ALA A 547 8.78 19.43 48.73
C ALA A 547 7.89 20.21 47.73
N SER A 548 8.32 20.37 46.48
CA SER A 548 7.74 21.36 45.55
C SER A 548 7.15 20.77 44.26
N VAL A 549 7.60 19.60 43.82
CA VAL A 549 7.06 18.92 42.62
C VAL A 549 5.60 18.51 42.86
N THR A 550 4.70 19.00 42.02
CA THR A 550 3.25 18.77 42.14
C THR A 550 2.74 17.66 41.22
N VAL A 551 1.48 17.25 41.42
CA VAL A 551 0.78 16.25 40.58
C VAL A 551 0.76 16.67 39.11
N GLU A 552 0.53 17.95 38.80
CA GLU A 552 0.59 18.41 37.41
C GLU A 552 2.03 18.43 36.85
N ASP A 553 3.05 18.68 37.69
CA ASP A 553 4.44 18.74 37.23
C ASP A 553 4.93 17.38 36.71
N ILE A 554 4.58 16.28 37.40
CA ILE A 554 4.95 14.91 37.01
C ILE A 554 4.24 14.44 35.73
N LEU A 555 3.11 15.06 35.37
CA LEU A 555 2.34 14.75 34.16
C LEU A 555 2.65 15.71 33.00
N SER A 556 3.51 16.72 33.20
CA SER A 556 3.77 17.74 32.18
C SER A 556 5.26 17.98 31.88
N HIS A 557 6.15 17.02 32.19
CA HIS A 557 7.56 17.04 31.77
C HIS A 557 8.33 18.30 32.17
N ARG A 558 8.12 18.78 33.40
CA ARG A 558 8.72 20.03 33.89
C ARG A 558 9.31 19.95 35.30
N THR A 559 9.63 18.74 35.73
CA THR A 559 10.17 18.44 37.07
C THR A 559 11.67 18.72 37.19
N GLY A 560 12.38 18.80 36.06
CA GLY A 560 13.85 18.83 36.02
C GLY A 560 14.51 17.45 35.88
N ASP A 561 13.70 16.39 35.73
CA ASP A 561 14.19 15.03 35.46
C ASP A 561 14.57 14.91 33.97
N PRO A 562 15.84 14.65 33.64
CA PRO A 562 16.31 14.55 32.26
C PRO A 562 15.97 13.23 31.55
N GLY A 563 15.30 12.28 32.24
CA GLY A 563 14.99 10.97 31.69
C GLY A 563 16.17 10.01 31.86
N HIS A 564 16.09 9.17 32.89
CA HIS A 564 17.13 8.20 33.26
C HIS A 564 16.78 6.76 32.87
N ASP A 565 16.25 6.56 31.65
CA ASP A 565 15.72 5.24 31.23
C ASP A 565 16.77 4.11 31.36
N ASP A 566 18.04 4.39 31.08
CA ASP A 566 19.17 3.45 31.19
C ASP A 566 19.51 3.03 32.64
N ALA A 567 18.93 3.68 33.64
CA ALA A 567 19.17 3.36 35.05
C ALA A 567 18.31 2.18 35.55
N PHE A 568 17.19 1.89 34.90
CA PHE A 568 16.18 0.96 35.41
C PHE A 568 16.38 -0.46 34.89
N PHE A 569 16.12 -1.45 35.75
CA PHE A 569 16.20 -2.87 35.40
C PHE A 569 14.89 -3.38 34.80
N GLY A 570 14.99 -4.07 33.67
CA GLY A 570 13.85 -4.67 32.98
C GLY A 570 13.60 -6.11 33.41
N GLN A 571 12.67 -6.78 32.73
CA GLN A 571 12.25 -8.15 33.03
C GLN A 571 13.41 -9.19 33.01
N LYS A 572 14.49 -8.91 32.27
CA LYS A 572 15.67 -9.80 32.19
C LYS A 572 16.58 -9.73 33.42
N ALA A 573 16.44 -8.71 34.26
CA ALA A 573 17.21 -8.61 35.49
C ALA A 573 16.79 -9.66 36.53
N VAL A 574 17.69 -9.98 37.46
CA VAL A 574 17.38 -10.85 38.61
C VAL A 574 16.27 -10.24 39.47
N GLN A 575 16.24 -8.92 39.58
CA GLN A 575 15.19 -8.16 40.24
C GLN A 575 14.76 -7.01 39.32
N PRO A 576 13.74 -7.25 38.47
CA PRO A 576 13.16 -6.21 37.62
C PRO A 576 12.61 -5.06 38.46
N ASP A 577 12.71 -3.85 37.93
CA ASP A 577 12.08 -2.70 38.55
C ASP A 577 10.57 -2.68 38.29
N ASN A 578 9.84 -2.04 39.21
CA ASN A 578 8.41 -1.75 39.09
C ASN A 578 8.17 -0.28 39.46
N ALA A 579 6.90 0.15 39.39
CA ALA A 579 6.57 1.55 39.62
C ALA A 579 7.05 2.09 40.98
N ARG A 580 6.99 1.26 42.02
CA ARG A 580 7.49 1.60 43.35
C ARG A 580 9.01 1.69 43.44
N SER A 581 9.74 0.73 42.89
CA SER A 581 11.21 0.74 42.97
C SER A 581 11.81 1.88 42.14
N ILE A 582 11.19 2.23 41.01
CA ILE A 582 11.54 3.40 40.18
C ILE A 582 11.31 4.69 40.96
N THR A 583 10.11 4.86 41.51
CA THR A 583 9.76 6.04 42.31
C THR A 583 10.77 6.25 43.44
N ARG A 584 11.15 5.17 44.13
CA ARG A 584 12.14 5.24 45.21
C ARG A 584 13.54 5.56 44.71
N ASN A 585 13.93 5.07 43.53
CA ASN A 585 15.27 5.30 42.99
C ASN A 585 15.53 6.76 42.59
N LEU A 586 14.50 7.58 42.40
CA LEU A 586 14.62 9.00 42.07
C LEU A 586 15.46 9.80 43.09
N ARG A 587 15.52 9.35 44.36
CA ARG A 587 16.40 9.95 45.38
C ARG A 587 17.88 9.82 45.07
N ASN A 588 18.25 8.90 44.18
CA ASN A 588 19.62 8.59 43.79
C ASN A 588 19.98 9.13 42.39
N LEU A 589 19.05 9.81 41.71
CA LEU A 589 19.22 10.28 40.34
C LEU A 589 19.34 11.81 40.29
N PRO A 590 20.25 12.37 39.48
CA PRO A 590 20.46 13.80 39.40
C PRO A 590 19.36 14.49 38.57
N PHE A 591 18.82 15.59 39.07
CA PHE A 591 17.92 16.47 38.30
C PHE A 591 18.76 17.58 37.69
N SER A 592 18.64 17.80 36.37
CA SER A 592 19.57 18.68 35.65
C SER A 592 19.05 20.10 35.43
N LYS A 593 17.75 20.35 35.67
CA LYS A 593 17.14 21.67 35.50
C LYS A 593 16.31 22.10 36.71
N PRO A 594 16.26 23.41 37.02
CA PRO A 594 15.32 23.90 38.03
C PRO A 594 13.87 23.58 37.68
N LEU A 595 13.05 23.40 38.72
CA LEU A 595 11.63 23.10 38.58
C LEU A 595 10.92 24.12 37.68
N ARG A 596 10.20 23.63 36.66
CA ARG A 596 9.37 24.38 35.71
C ARG A 596 10.09 25.34 34.76
N THR A 597 11.42 25.32 34.70
CA THR A 597 12.16 26.24 33.80
C THR A 597 12.35 25.71 32.39
N GLU A 598 12.41 24.37 32.23
CA GLU A 598 12.59 23.71 30.94
C GLU A 598 11.69 22.48 30.82
N TYR A 599 11.33 22.14 29.58
CA TYR A 599 10.68 20.87 29.25
C TYR A 599 11.73 19.76 29.15
N GLN A 600 11.56 18.69 29.92
CA GLN A 600 12.39 17.49 29.86
C GLN A 600 11.50 16.25 29.87
N TYR A 601 11.49 15.53 28.76
CA TYR A 601 10.66 14.35 28.60
C TYR A 601 11.14 13.24 29.54
N SER A 602 10.27 12.80 30.44
CA SER A 602 10.58 11.75 31.41
C SER A 602 9.51 10.67 31.45
N ASN A 603 9.91 9.43 31.20
CA ASN A 603 9.05 8.27 31.41
C ASN A 603 8.86 8.00 32.90
N SER A 604 9.90 8.18 33.71
CA SER A 604 9.90 7.84 35.12
C SER A 604 8.79 8.58 35.90
N MET A 605 8.49 9.82 35.54
CA MET A 605 7.44 10.62 36.19
C MET A 605 6.02 10.11 35.90
N TYR A 606 5.80 9.49 34.74
CA TYR A 606 4.54 8.78 34.46
C TYR A 606 4.45 7.47 35.23
N THR A 607 5.58 6.78 35.40
CA THR A 607 5.66 5.61 36.27
C THR A 607 5.35 5.97 37.73
N VAL A 608 5.85 7.12 38.22
CA VAL A 608 5.46 7.68 39.53
C VAL A 608 3.96 7.92 39.63
N ALA A 609 3.33 8.47 38.58
CA ALA A 609 1.89 8.71 38.58
C ALA A 609 1.08 7.41 38.73
N THR A 610 1.55 6.29 38.15
CA THR A 610 0.90 4.98 38.38
C THR A 610 1.10 4.48 39.81
N HIS A 611 2.29 4.63 40.39
CA HIS A 611 2.54 4.25 41.78
C HIS A 611 1.72 5.11 42.76
N LEU A 612 1.49 6.39 42.43
CA LEU A 612 0.58 7.26 43.17
C LEU A 612 -0.84 6.66 43.16
N ILE A 613 -1.37 6.29 42.00
CA ILE A 613 -2.70 5.66 41.86
C ILE A 613 -2.77 4.40 42.73
N GLU A 614 -1.80 3.50 42.61
CA GLU A 614 -1.77 2.24 43.37
C GLU A 614 -1.69 2.48 44.88
N SER A 615 -0.89 3.44 45.31
CA SER A 615 -0.68 3.77 46.72
C SER A 615 -1.92 4.34 47.39
N ILE A 616 -2.69 5.17 46.69
CA ILE A 616 -3.87 5.82 47.28
C ILE A 616 -5.14 4.97 47.15
N THR A 617 -5.27 4.20 46.07
CA THR A 617 -6.49 3.42 45.81
C THR A 617 -6.41 2.02 46.39
N GLY A 618 -5.20 1.46 46.51
CA GLY A 618 -4.97 0.05 46.82
C GLY A 618 -5.30 -0.91 45.67
N GLU A 619 -5.72 -0.39 44.50
CA GLU A 619 -5.95 -1.15 43.28
C GLU A 619 -4.67 -1.16 42.41
N LEU A 620 -4.44 -2.23 41.63
CA LEU A 620 -3.37 -2.22 40.63
C LEU A 620 -3.69 -1.19 39.54
N TYR A 621 -2.68 -0.51 39.00
CA TYR A 621 -2.90 0.47 37.93
C TYR A 621 -3.61 -0.14 36.71
N SER A 622 -3.23 -1.36 36.34
CA SER A 622 -3.82 -2.13 35.24
C SER A 622 -5.32 -2.39 35.41
N ASP A 623 -5.76 -2.65 36.65
CA ASP A 623 -7.18 -2.83 36.98
C ASP A 623 -7.91 -1.49 37.01
N PHE A 624 -7.28 -0.47 37.57
CA PHE A 624 -7.86 0.88 37.67
C PHE A 624 -8.14 1.48 36.28
N VAL A 625 -7.17 1.44 35.36
CA VAL A 625 -7.35 1.97 33.99
C VAL A 625 -8.38 1.15 33.20
N ARG A 626 -8.41 -0.18 33.39
CA ARG A 626 -9.38 -1.05 32.75
C ARG A 626 -10.81 -0.70 33.18
N LYS A 627 -11.05 -0.67 34.49
CA LYS A 627 -12.36 -0.41 35.11
C LYS A 627 -12.89 0.98 34.82
N ASN A 628 -12.02 2.00 34.87
CA ASN A 628 -12.45 3.40 34.83
C ASN A 628 -12.35 4.05 33.44
N ILE A 629 -11.54 3.50 32.52
CA ILE A 629 -11.39 4.04 31.16
C ILE A 629 -11.80 3.03 30.10
N TRP A 630 -11.15 1.86 30.05
CA TRP A 630 -11.29 0.96 28.91
C TRP A 630 -12.66 0.28 28.84
N GLU A 631 -13.16 -0.27 29.95
CA GLU A 631 -14.48 -0.93 30.00
C GLU A 631 -15.63 0.03 29.70
N PRO A 632 -15.71 1.24 30.30
CA PRO A 632 -16.75 2.23 29.96
C PRO A 632 -16.77 2.64 28.50
N LEU A 633 -15.60 2.64 27.84
CA LEU A 633 -15.48 2.97 26.41
C LEU A 633 -15.61 1.76 25.49
N GLY A 634 -15.71 0.54 26.05
CA GLY A 634 -15.76 -0.70 25.29
C GLY A 634 -14.45 -1.04 24.58
N MET A 635 -13.31 -0.66 25.14
CA MET A 635 -11.95 -0.98 24.66
C MET A 635 -11.51 -2.36 25.18
N LEU A 636 -12.21 -3.40 24.72
CA LEU A 636 -12.06 -4.78 25.23
C LEU A 636 -10.79 -5.49 24.74
N SER A 637 -10.13 -4.96 23.72
CA SER A 637 -8.87 -5.42 23.12
C SER A 637 -7.71 -4.45 23.43
N THR A 638 -7.76 -3.81 24.59
CA THR A 638 -6.66 -3.02 25.13
C THR A 638 -6.12 -3.72 26.39
N TYR A 639 -4.81 -3.87 26.46
CA TYR A 639 -4.10 -4.64 27.47
C TYR A 639 -2.97 -3.80 28.04
N HIS A 640 -2.76 -3.88 29.35
CA HIS A 640 -1.78 -3.05 30.03
C HIS A 640 -0.32 -3.37 29.64
N ASP A 641 -0.02 -4.64 29.42
CA ASP A 641 1.29 -5.16 29.03
C ASP A 641 1.10 -6.47 28.24
N ILE A 642 2.17 -7.00 27.65
CA ILE A 642 2.16 -8.27 26.90
C ILE A 642 1.69 -9.45 27.75
N ASN A 643 2.03 -9.49 29.04
CA ASN A 643 1.51 -10.52 29.96
C ASN A 643 -0.03 -10.49 30.04
N ASN A 644 -0.64 -9.32 29.85
CA ASN A 644 -2.10 -9.18 29.83
C ASN A 644 -2.71 -9.60 28.48
N VAL A 645 -1.96 -9.50 27.38
CA VAL A 645 -2.36 -10.07 26.08
C VAL A 645 -2.45 -11.59 26.18
N GLU A 646 -1.46 -12.22 26.82
CA GLU A 646 -1.40 -13.67 27.02
C GLU A 646 -2.54 -14.17 27.92
N THR A 647 -2.71 -13.56 29.09
CA THR A 647 -3.82 -13.93 29.99
C THR A 647 -5.20 -13.64 29.37
N GLY A 648 -5.28 -12.73 28.41
CA GLY A 648 -6.45 -12.44 27.60
C GLY A 648 -6.71 -13.40 26.42
N ASN A 649 -5.83 -14.37 26.17
CA ASN A 649 -5.85 -15.27 25.01
C ASN A 649 -5.92 -14.52 23.67
N ALA A 650 -5.17 -13.42 23.55
CA ALA A 650 -5.18 -12.54 22.37
C ALA A 650 -3.88 -12.55 21.55
N GLU A 651 -2.99 -13.49 21.82
CA GLU A 651 -1.66 -13.63 21.20
C GLU A 651 -1.76 -13.80 19.68
N ALA A 652 -2.81 -14.47 19.20
CA ALA A 652 -3.07 -14.66 17.77
C ALA A 652 -3.29 -13.34 17.00
N ARG A 653 -3.58 -12.23 17.70
CA ARG A 653 -3.75 -10.90 17.09
C ARG A 653 -2.53 -10.01 17.24
N LEU A 654 -1.49 -10.46 17.95
CA LEU A 654 -0.30 -9.68 18.22
C LEU A 654 0.55 -9.50 16.96
N ALA A 655 0.89 -8.26 16.62
CA ALA A 655 1.86 -7.98 15.57
C ALA A 655 3.28 -8.28 16.07
N THR A 656 4.15 -8.70 15.15
CA THR A 656 5.61 -8.73 15.40
C THR A 656 6.20 -7.39 14.98
N GLY A 657 7.02 -6.77 15.84
CA GLY A 657 7.75 -5.56 15.52
C GLY A 657 9.01 -5.86 14.72
N TYR A 658 9.40 -4.97 13.81
CA TYR A 658 10.55 -5.18 12.91
C TYR A 658 11.46 -3.95 12.77
N CYS A 659 12.77 -4.17 12.70
CA CYS A 659 13.70 -3.19 12.13
C CYS A 659 14.11 -3.59 10.71
N TRP A 660 14.41 -2.61 9.86
CA TRP A 660 14.88 -2.85 8.50
C TRP A 660 16.41 -2.86 8.46
N ASP A 661 16.99 -4.04 8.22
CA ASP A 661 18.43 -4.19 8.00
C ASP A 661 18.77 -3.76 6.57
N LYS A 662 19.17 -2.50 6.41
CA LYS A 662 19.54 -1.91 5.11
C LYS A 662 20.68 -2.67 4.43
N LYS A 663 21.63 -3.23 5.19
CA LYS A 663 22.81 -3.91 4.64
C LYS A 663 22.46 -5.24 4.00
N HIS A 664 21.55 -5.99 4.61
CA HIS A 664 21.12 -7.30 4.11
C HIS A 664 19.76 -7.26 3.40
N GLU A 665 19.17 -6.08 3.25
CA GLU A 665 17.86 -5.83 2.64
C GLU A 665 16.76 -6.75 3.18
N LYS A 666 16.66 -6.86 4.51
CA LYS A 666 15.68 -7.73 5.16
C LYS A 666 15.13 -7.13 6.45
N HIS A 667 13.93 -7.55 6.82
CA HIS A 667 13.37 -7.29 8.14
C HIS A 667 13.98 -8.19 9.20
N VAL A 668 14.28 -7.64 10.37
CA VAL A 668 14.71 -8.36 11.56
C VAL A 668 13.64 -8.21 12.64
N ALA A 669 13.13 -9.33 13.13
CA ALA A 669 12.09 -9.35 14.15
C ALA A 669 12.64 -8.90 15.51
N ILE A 670 11.89 -8.04 16.19
CA ILE A 670 12.19 -7.55 17.53
C ILE A 670 11.32 -8.32 18.53
N PRO A 671 11.92 -8.96 19.55
CA PRO A 671 11.16 -9.70 20.55
C PRO A 671 10.41 -8.75 21.46
N SER A 672 9.15 -9.06 21.74
CA SER A 672 8.37 -8.40 22.79
C SER A 672 8.63 -9.04 24.16
N TYR A 673 8.63 -8.23 25.21
CA TYR A 673 8.77 -8.65 26.60
C TYR A 673 7.99 -7.69 27.50
N ALA A 674 7.72 -8.12 28.73
CA ALA A 674 7.01 -7.30 29.70
C ALA A 674 7.88 -6.15 30.18
N GLN A 675 7.25 -5.01 30.45
CA GLN A 675 7.94 -3.75 30.78
C GLN A 675 7.37 -3.15 32.07
N PRO A 676 7.50 -3.83 33.22
CA PRO A 676 7.02 -3.31 34.49
C PRO A 676 7.63 -1.95 34.88
N GLU A 677 8.82 -1.63 34.36
CA GLU A 677 9.47 -0.33 34.50
C GLU A 677 8.80 0.78 33.67
N GLY A 678 8.19 0.41 32.55
CA GLY A 678 7.50 1.30 31.62
C GLY A 678 6.04 1.60 32.01
N GLN A 679 5.55 1.05 33.12
CA GLN A 679 4.15 1.18 33.56
C GLN A 679 3.66 2.63 33.52
N GLY A 680 2.61 2.88 32.73
CA GLY A 680 1.99 4.21 32.57
C GLY A 680 2.74 5.19 31.67
N ALA A 681 4.01 4.93 31.37
CA ALA A 681 4.77 5.64 30.36
C ALA A 681 4.66 4.97 28.98
N GLY A 682 4.48 3.65 28.93
CA GLY A 682 4.46 2.81 27.72
C GLY A 682 3.66 1.52 27.93
N CYS A 683 4.13 0.43 27.31
CA CYS A 683 3.73 -0.98 27.45
C CYS A 683 2.28 -1.39 27.11
N VAL A 684 1.35 -0.45 26.90
CA VAL A 684 -0.03 -0.79 26.53
C VAL A 684 -0.09 -1.36 25.11
N TYR A 685 -0.74 -2.51 24.96
CA TYR A 685 -1.08 -3.10 23.67
C TYR A 685 -2.53 -2.82 23.31
N SER A 686 -2.79 -2.36 22.09
CA SER A 686 -4.15 -2.09 21.60
C SER A 686 -4.27 -2.26 20.10
N SER A 687 -5.51 -2.37 19.62
CA SER A 687 -5.85 -2.18 18.21
C SER A 687 -6.27 -0.74 17.91
N VAL A 688 -6.15 -0.31 16.65
CA VAL A 688 -6.61 1.03 16.24
C VAL A 688 -8.12 1.19 16.41
N ARG A 689 -8.89 0.11 16.26
CA ARG A 689 -10.36 0.13 16.48
C ARG A 689 -10.70 0.52 17.91
N ASP A 690 -9.99 -0.03 18.89
CA ASP A 690 -10.27 0.25 20.30
C ASP A 690 -9.67 1.59 20.73
N PHE A 691 -8.44 1.87 20.32
CA PHE A 691 -7.79 3.14 20.67
C PHE A 691 -8.51 4.34 20.05
N ALA A 692 -9.15 4.18 18.89
CA ALA A 692 -10.01 5.23 18.31
C ALA A 692 -11.22 5.59 19.20
N LYS A 693 -11.70 4.68 20.04
CA LYS A 693 -12.78 4.98 21.01
C LYS A 693 -12.29 5.94 22.09
N TRP A 694 -11.03 5.81 22.51
CA TRP A 694 -10.37 6.75 23.43
C TRP A 694 -10.22 8.13 22.80
N VAL A 695 -9.68 8.21 21.58
CA VAL A 695 -9.52 9.48 20.86
C VAL A 695 -10.88 10.14 20.60
N ARG A 696 -11.90 9.36 20.23
CA ARG A 696 -13.27 9.87 20.11
C ARG A 696 -13.79 10.44 21.43
N ALA A 697 -13.52 9.79 22.56
CA ALA A 697 -13.96 10.31 23.86
C ALA A 697 -13.30 11.66 24.21
N LEU A 698 -12.01 11.82 23.91
CA LEU A 698 -11.29 13.09 24.05
C LEU A 698 -11.81 14.16 23.09
N LEU A 699 -12.03 13.80 21.82
CA LEU A 699 -12.53 14.70 20.78
C LEU A 699 -13.93 15.21 21.09
N CYS A 700 -14.85 14.31 21.44
CA CYS A 700 -16.25 14.61 21.74
C CYS A 700 -16.48 15.09 23.19
N ARG A 701 -15.42 15.10 24.01
CA ARG A 701 -15.48 15.36 25.46
C ARG A 701 -16.53 14.52 26.19
N SER A 702 -16.65 13.25 25.79
CA SER A 702 -17.60 12.33 26.40
C SER A 702 -17.01 11.67 27.65
N GLY A 703 -17.88 11.03 28.45
CA GLY A 703 -17.43 10.20 29.57
C GLY A 703 -16.42 9.13 29.13
N PRO A 704 -15.59 8.62 30.06
CA PRO A 704 -15.77 8.67 31.52
C PRO A 704 -15.24 9.94 32.21
N LEU A 705 -14.50 10.80 31.51
CA LEU A 705 -13.99 12.05 32.08
C LEU A 705 -15.08 13.13 32.19
N SER A 706 -14.98 13.97 33.22
CA SER A 706 -15.81 15.18 33.34
C SER A 706 -15.36 16.25 32.35
N GLU A 707 -16.22 17.24 32.07
CA GLU A 707 -15.87 18.37 31.20
C GLU A 707 -14.66 19.14 31.72
N ASP A 708 -14.51 19.27 33.04
CA ASP A 708 -13.35 19.94 33.64
C ASP A 708 -12.08 19.08 33.52
N ALA A 709 -12.19 17.76 33.65
CA ALA A 709 -11.07 16.86 33.38
C ALA A 709 -10.61 16.95 31.91
N HIS A 710 -11.53 17.02 30.94
CA HIS A 710 -11.18 17.23 29.52
C HIS A 710 -10.43 18.54 29.29
N LYS A 711 -10.89 19.65 29.89
CA LYS A 711 -10.18 20.95 29.81
C LYS A 711 -8.78 20.87 30.43
N GLU A 712 -8.68 20.21 31.58
CA GLU A 712 -7.41 20.00 32.24
C GLU A 712 -6.52 19.06 31.43
N MET A 713 -7.00 18.08 30.66
CA MET A 713 -6.10 17.28 29.84
C MET A 713 -5.41 18.08 28.72
N THR A 714 -6.05 19.13 28.20
CA THR A 714 -5.55 19.89 27.03
C THR A 714 -4.97 21.27 27.35
N ARG A 715 -4.91 21.70 28.61
CA ARG A 715 -4.33 23.00 28.98
C ARG A 715 -2.78 22.98 28.84
N GLY A 716 -2.15 23.94 28.19
CA GLY A 716 -0.67 23.96 28.10
C GLY A 716 -0.02 24.17 29.47
N ARG A 717 0.97 23.34 29.85
CA ARG A 717 1.75 23.44 31.12
C ARG A 717 3.22 23.75 30.88
N SER A 718 3.74 23.27 29.77
CA SER A 718 5.15 23.38 29.40
C SER A 718 5.27 23.78 27.94
N ILE A 719 6.27 24.60 27.63
CA ILE A 719 6.61 24.95 26.25
C ILE A 719 7.65 23.93 25.79
N ILE A 720 7.37 23.24 24.69
CA ILE A 720 8.37 22.39 24.04
C ILE A 720 9.29 23.34 23.25
N PRO A 721 10.61 23.37 23.53
CA PRO A 721 11.54 24.28 22.87
C PRO A 721 11.49 24.15 21.34
N PHE A 722 11.60 25.28 20.65
CA PHE A 722 11.67 25.35 19.20
C PHE A 722 13.15 25.37 18.79
N GLU A 723 13.70 24.25 18.32
CA GLU A 723 15.06 24.21 17.76
C GLU A 723 15.01 24.48 16.24
N SER A 724 15.97 25.25 15.73
CA SER A 724 15.94 25.77 14.35
C SER A 724 16.09 24.71 13.25
N SER A 725 16.55 23.51 13.61
CA SER A 725 16.65 22.32 12.74
C SER A 725 15.30 21.59 12.60
N ASP A 726 14.37 21.76 13.53
CA ASP A 726 13.10 21.00 13.63
C ASP A 726 11.91 21.67 12.92
N THR A 727 12.16 22.43 11.85
CA THR A 727 11.10 23.21 11.20
C THR A 727 10.18 22.34 10.35
N LEU A 728 9.23 21.66 11.01
CA LEU A 728 8.04 21.15 10.35
C LEU A 728 7.32 22.33 9.67
N PRO A 729 7.14 22.31 8.33
CA PRO A 729 6.51 23.41 7.64
C PRO A 729 5.11 23.68 8.21
N LEU A 730 4.78 24.97 8.40
CA LEU A 730 3.45 25.44 8.77
C LEU A 730 3.03 25.07 10.21
N TYR A 731 3.99 24.65 11.05
CA TYR A 731 3.81 24.43 12.48
C TYR A 731 4.00 25.69 13.31
N GLY A 732 3.19 25.83 14.36
CA GLY A 732 3.42 26.76 15.47
C GLY A 732 4.18 26.10 16.62
N HIS A 733 4.35 26.84 17.72
CA HIS A 733 4.94 26.30 18.94
C HIS A 733 4.09 25.15 19.52
N SER A 734 4.76 24.08 19.96
CA SER A 734 4.11 22.98 20.65
C SER A 734 4.14 23.19 22.17
N LEU A 735 3.02 22.87 22.80
CA LEU A 735 2.86 22.87 24.25
C LEU A 735 2.66 21.45 24.72
N TYR A 736 3.19 21.11 25.88
CA TYR A 736 2.86 19.87 26.56
C TYR A 736 1.82 20.14 27.65
N ALA A 737 0.76 19.34 27.66
CA ALA A 737 -0.35 19.38 28.61
C ALA A 737 -0.22 18.23 29.62
N LEU A 738 -1.30 17.48 29.90
CA LEU A 738 -1.24 16.27 30.73
C LEU A 738 -1.34 15.05 29.80
N GLY A 739 -0.21 14.39 29.53
CA GLY A 739 -0.14 13.23 28.64
C GLY A 739 -0.46 13.51 27.18
N LEU A 740 -0.54 14.78 26.78
CA LEU A 740 -0.92 15.24 25.44
C LEU A 740 -0.06 16.42 25.01
N ILE A 741 0.28 16.43 23.74
CA ILE A 741 0.88 17.55 23.01
C ILE A 741 -0.27 18.37 22.41
N VAL A 742 -0.18 19.68 22.54
CA VAL A 742 -1.12 20.65 21.97
C VAL A 742 -0.33 21.59 21.08
N GLU A 743 -0.65 21.59 19.81
CA GLU A 743 0.12 22.26 18.77
C GLU A 743 -0.82 22.93 17.75
N SER A 744 -0.23 23.73 16.86
CA SER A 744 -0.95 24.40 15.78
C SER A 744 -0.34 24.03 14.45
N TYR A 745 -1.15 23.49 13.54
CA TYR A 745 -0.78 23.24 12.16
C TYR A 745 -1.69 24.07 11.24
N ARG A 746 -1.10 24.94 10.42
CA ARG A 746 -1.84 25.89 9.56
C ARG A 746 -2.88 26.74 10.32
N GLY A 747 -2.63 27.03 11.59
CA GLY A 747 -3.56 27.79 12.45
C GLY A 747 -4.69 26.96 13.06
N HIS A 748 -4.72 25.65 12.83
CA HIS A 748 -5.68 24.72 13.44
C HIS A 748 -5.03 23.99 14.61
N VAL A 749 -5.77 23.89 15.73
CA VAL A 749 -5.32 23.16 16.91
C VAL A 749 -5.32 21.67 16.63
N VAL A 750 -4.17 21.04 16.86
CA VAL A 750 -3.99 19.59 16.87
C VAL A 750 -3.64 19.18 18.30
N VAL A 751 -4.29 18.13 18.79
CA VAL A 751 -4.03 17.56 20.12
C VAL A 751 -3.75 16.08 19.96
N GLY A 752 -2.75 15.55 20.66
CA GLY A 752 -2.43 14.14 20.54
C GLY A 752 -1.17 13.72 21.26
N HIS A 753 -0.64 12.56 20.88
CA HIS A 753 0.66 12.07 21.32
C HIS A 753 1.19 11.06 20.30
N ASP A 754 2.51 11.01 20.15
CA ASP A 754 3.19 9.98 19.35
C ASP A 754 3.80 8.90 20.25
N GLY A 755 3.99 7.71 19.72
CA GLY A 755 4.55 6.57 20.43
C GLY A 755 5.67 5.95 19.61
N SER A 756 6.82 5.73 20.26
CA SER A 756 7.92 4.97 19.70
C SER A 756 8.40 3.93 20.70
N PHE A 757 8.48 2.70 20.22
CA PHE A 757 9.20 1.60 20.85
C PHE A 757 9.87 0.77 19.76
N ALA A 758 10.91 0.00 20.08
CA ALA A 758 11.63 -0.78 19.08
C ALA A 758 10.67 -1.69 18.30
N GLY A 759 10.64 -1.55 16.97
CA GLY A 759 9.77 -2.29 16.07
C GLY A 759 8.32 -1.84 16.01
N PHE A 760 7.90 -0.84 16.78
CA PHE A 760 6.51 -0.34 16.80
C PHE A 760 6.44 1.18 16.83
N LYS A 761 5.50 1.74 16.06
CA LYS A 761 5.23 3.18 16.05
C LYS A 761 3.74 3.43 16.13
N ALA A 762 3.37 4.43 16.91
CA ALA A 762 1.99 4.79 17.19
C ALA A 762 1.78 6.30 17.07
N LEU A 763 0.60 6.69 16.59
CA LEU A 763 0.17 8.08 16.52
C LEU A 763 -1.30 8.15 16.89
N MET A 764 -1.64 9.04 17.82
CA MET A 764 -3.01 9.42 18.13
C MET A 764 -3.13 10.95 18.09
N ARG A 765 -3.96 11.48 17.20
CA ARG A 765 -4.13 12.93 17.04
C ARG A 765 -5.58 13.27 16.71
N TYR A 766 -6.03 14.44 17.14
CA TYR A 766 -7.35 14.96 16.84
C TYR A 766 -7.37 16.48 16.74
N MET A 767 -8.34 16.99 15.99
CA MET A 767 -8.56 18.40 15.67
C MET A 767 -9.95 18.79 16.16
N PRO A 768 -10.07 19.36 17.38
CA PRO A 768 -11.36 19.71 17.96
C PRO A 768 -12.18 20.66 17.09
N GLY A 769 -11.54 21.59 16.39
CA GLY A 769 -12.24 22.54 15.51
C GLY A 769 -12.86 21.91 14.26
N GLN A 770 -12.44 20.70 13.89
CA GLN A 770 -12.88 19.97 12.70
C GLN A 770 -13.74 18.75 13.05
N ASN A 771 -13.93 18.46 14.34
CA ASN A 771 -14.51 17.20 14.82
C ASN A 771 -13.85 15.97 14.16
N TRP A 772 -12.53 16.01 13.99
CA TRP A 772 -11.80 14.99 13.24
C TRP A 772 -10.65 14.41 14.08
N GLY A 773 -10.35 13.13 13.93
CA GLY A 773 -9.22 12.49 14.58
C GLY A 773 -8.71 11.27 13.83
N VAL A 774 -7.53 10.81 14.21
CA VAL A 774 -6.87 9.65 13.62
C VAL A 774 -6.03 8.91 14.64
N VAL A 775 -6.03 7.58 14.50
CA VAL A 775 -5.12 6.67 15.18
C VAL A 775 -4.41 5.82 14.14
N MET A 776 -3.09 5.72 14.21
CA MET A 776 -2.29 4.87 13.32
C MET A 776 -1.25 4.09 14.10
N PHE A 777 -1.12 2.80 13.80
CA PHE A 777 -0.09 1.92 14.36
C PHE A 777 0.66 1.22 13.23
N GLY A 778 1.98 1.12 13.35
CA GLY A 778 2.84 0.40 12.41
C GLY A 778 3.82 -0.53 13.14
N ASN A 779 4.15 -1.66 12.52
CA ASN A 779 5.03 -2.68 13.09
C ASN A 779 6.46 -2.62 12.52
N SER A 780 6.99 -1.41 12.35
CA SER A 780 8.41 -1.22 12.08
C SER A 780 8.93 0.12 12.59
N ASP A 781 10.25 0.22 12.83
CA ASP A 781 10.86 1.48 13.27
C ASP A 781 10.66 2.62 12.27
N ASP A 782 10.86 2.36 10.98
CA ASP A 782 10.65 3.35 9.92
C ASP A 782 9.16 3.71 9.72
N ALA A 783 8.24 3.04 10.41
CA ALA A 783 6.83 3.38 10.30
C ALA A 783 6.56 4.81 10.78
N PHE A 784 7.39 5.37 11.67
CA PHE A 784 7.27 6.74 12.15
C PHE A 784 7.05 7.72 11.00
N TYR A 785 7.91 7.67 9.97
CA TYR A 785 7.82 8.53 8.79
C TYR A 785 6.49 8.35 8.04
N VAL A 786 6.05 7.11 7.86
CA VAL A 786 4.78 6.79 7.19
C VAL A 786 3.58 7.34 7.96
N LEU A 787 3.57 7.21 9.28
CA LEU A 787 2.51 7.74 10.14
C LEU A 787 2.42 9.29 9.99
N GLN A 788 3.56 9.98 9.97
CA GLN A 788 3.60 11.44 9.76
C GLN A 788 3.13 11.85 8.36
N ILE A 789 3.61 11.16 7.31
CA ILE A 789 3.19 11.40 5.91
C ILE A 789 1.67 11.28 5.78
N LEU A 790 1.09 10.20 6.32
CA LEU A 790 -0.34 9.93 6.21
C LEU A 790 -1.16 10.92 7.04
N PHE A 791 -0.70 11.28 8.25
CA PHE A 791 -1.37 12.27 9.09
C PHE A 791 -1.55 13.59 8.34
N TYR A 792 -0.47 14.17 7.83
CA TYR A 792 -0.57 15.47 7.17
C TYR A 792 -1.33 15.44 5.86
N LYS A 793 -1.21 14.35 5.08
CA LYS A 793 -2.04 14.17 3.88
C LYS A 793 -3.53 14.16 4.22
N LEU A 794 -3.92 13.47 5.30
CA LEU A 794 -5.31 13.42 5.75
C LEU A 794 -5.78 14.79 6.26
N VAL A 795 -4.95 15.49 7.03
CA VAL A 795 -5.27 16.84 7.50
C VAL A 795 -5.46 17.82 6.33
N ASP A 796 -4.61 17.75 5.30
CA ASP A 796 -4.76 18.57 4.10
C ASP A 796 -6.08 18.30 3.35
N GLU A 797 -6.59 17.05 3.38
CA GLU A 797 -7.92 16.72 2.85
C GLU A 797 -9.05 17.29 3.73
N VAL A 798 -8.95 17.12 5.05
CA VAL A 798 -9.96 17.60 6.03
C VAL A 798 -10.08 19.13 5.98
N LEU A 799 -8.96 19.83 5.91
CA LEU A 799 -8.89 21.28 5.80
C LEU A 799 -9.20 21.78 4.37
N LYS A 800 -9.41 20.87 3.41
CA LYS A 800 -9.68 21.18 2.00
C LYS A 800 -8.60 22.09 1.39
N ILE A 801 -7.34 21.85 1.76
CA ILE A 801 -6.21 22.62 1.24
C ILE A 801 -6.09 22.36 -0.27
N PRO A 802 -6.03 23.41 -1.11
CA PRO A 802 -5.81 23.26 -2.54
C PRO A 802 -4.54 22.45 -2.83
N ARG A 803 -4.58 21.53 -3.80
CA ARG A 803 -3.45 20.63 -4.11
C ARG A 803 -2.16 21.40 -4.41
N GLU A 804 -2.28 22.58 -5.00
CA GLU A 804 -1.20 23.51 -5.30
C GLU A 804 -0.49 24.05 -4.04
N GLU A 805 -1.18 24.13 -2.91
CA GLU A 805 -0.67 24.64 -1.63
C GLU A 805 -0.23 23.54 -0.65
N ARG A 806 -0.46 22.25 -1.00
CA ARG A 806 -0.07 21.13 -0.15
C ARG A 806 1.43 20.90 -0.19
N THR A 807 2.01 20.59 0.97
CA THR A 807 3.41 20.20 1.12
C THR A 807 3.58 18.78 0.58
N ASP A 808 4.68 18.52 -0.13
CA ASP A 808 5.07 17.15 -0.47
C ASP A 808 5.70 16.47 0.75
N TRP A 809 4.84 15.91 1.60
CA TRP A 809 5.26 15.24 2.82
C TRP A 809 6.14 14.02 2.55
N LEU A 810 5.97 13.34 1.41
CA LEU A 810 6.81 12.19 1.07
C LEU A 810 8.24 12.64 0.79
N ALA A 811 8.41 13.69 -0.03
CA ALA A 811 9.73 14.26 -0.31
C ALA A 811 10.37 14.86 0.95
N TYR A 812 9.59 15.56 1.78
CA TYR A 812 10.07 16.15 3.03
C TYR A 812 10.65 15.10 3.97
N TRP A 813 9.88 14.05 4.28
CA TRP A 813 10.32 13.02 5.23
C TRP A 813 11.45 12.16 4.68
N ARG A 814 11.54 11.98 3.35
CA ARG A 814 12.70 11.34 2.72
C ARG A 814 13.98 12.18 2.93
N GLN A 815 13.88 13.50 2.75
CA GLN A 815 15.03 14.38 2.98
C GLN A 815 15.39 14.41 4.47
N TYR A 816 14.40 14.47 5.36
CA TYR A 816 14.62 14.45 6.80
C TYR A 816 15.37 13.18 7.25
N GLN A 817 14.95 12.00 6.78
CA GLN A 817 15.63 10.74 7.08
C GLN A 817 17.09 10.75 6.60
N LEU A 818 17.35 11.29 5.39
CA LEU A 818 18.71 11.42 4.87
C LEU A 818 19.56 12.38 5.71
N ASP A 819 18.98 13.49 6.14
CA ASP A 819 19.65 14.49 6.96
C ASP A 819 20.01 13.89 8.33
N GLU A 820 19.07 13.20 9.00
CA GLU A 820 19.34 12.48 10.26
C GLU A 820 20.47 11.45 10.11
N GLU A 821 20.46 10.64 9.06
CA GLU A 821 21.52 9.66 8.79
C GLU A 821 22.89 10.33 8.61
N THR A 822 22.94 11.49 7.94
CA THR A 822 24.19 12.24 7.79
C THR A 822 24.64 12.96 9.07
N GLU A 823 23.73 13.42 9.91
CA GLU A 823 24.06 14.02 11.21
C GLU A 823 24.61 12.98 12.20
N GLU A 824 24.05 11.76 12.21
CA GLU A 824 24.60 10.65 13.00
C GLU A 824 26.03 10.28 12.56
N ASP A 825 26.30 10.29 11.26
CA ASP A 825 27.65 10.05 10.71
C ASP A 825 28.63 11.20 10.99
N THR A 826 28.14 12.42 11.24
CA THR A 826 28.96 13.65 11.40
C THR A 826 29.03 14.19 12.82
N GLN A 827 28.50 13.49 13.83
CA GLN A 827 28.81 13.76 15.24
C GLN A 827 30.30 13.44 15.53
N ASP A 828 31.17 14.33 15.04
CA ASP A 828 32.57 14.42 15.37
C ASP A 828 32.70 14.92 16.81
N LEU A 829 32.65 13.96 17.75
CA LEU A 829 33.10 14.18 19.13
C LEU A 829 34.63 14.39 19.22
N LEU A 830 35.35 14.46 18.08
CA LEU A 830 36.81 14.30 18.02
C LEU A 830 37.55 15.51 17.40
N PRO A 831 38.52 16.12 18.10
CA PRO A 831 39.55 16.94 17.47
C PRO A 831 40.60 16.08 16.74
N PRO A 832 41.29 16.60 15.70
CA PRO A 832 42.30 15.86 14.96
C PRO A 832 43.62 15.80 15.74
N GLU A 833 44.07 14.57 16.06
CA GLU A 833 45.37 14.15 16.58
C GLU A 833 45.77 14.55 18.03
N LEU A 834 45.83 13.56 18.93
CA LEU A 834 46.37 13.68 20.30
C LEU A 834 47.03 12.35 20.80
N PRO A 835 47.92 12.38 21.82
CA PRO A 835 49.02 11.42 22.01
C PRO A 835 48.65 10.03 22.56
N GLN A 836 49.55 9.05 22.32
CA GLN A 836 49.31 7.60 22.29
C GLN A 836 49.43 6.79 23.60
N SER A 837 49.85 7.31 24.76
CA SER A 837 50.07 6.46 25.96
C SER A 837 48.94 6.51 26.99
N LEU A 838 48.38 5.35 27.38
CA LEU A 838 47.41 5.24 28.48
C LEU A 838 48.15 5.45 29.82
N PRO A 839 47.50 6.06 30.82
CA PRO A 839 48.01 6.09 32.18
C PRO A 839 48.01 4.71 32.86
N ALA A 840 47.21 3.74 32.39
CA ALA A 840 47.17 2.36 32.89
C ALA A 840 46.80 1.34 31.77
N PRO A 841 47.19 0.04 31.88
CA PRO A 841 46.78 -0.99 30.90
C PRO A 841 45.25 -1.15 30.82
N LEU A 842 44.69 -1.47 29.64
CA LEU A 842 43.24 -1.67 29.46
C LEU A 842 42.69 -2.75 30.41
N GLU A 843 43.44 -3.82 30.65
CA GLU A 843 43.08 -4.88 31.59
C GLU A 843 42.83 -4.33 33.00
N SER A 844 43.60 -3.32 33.40
CA SER A 844 43.53 -2.72 34.73
C SER A 844 42.31 -1.80 34.92
N LEU A 845 41.62 -1.44 33.84
CA LEU A 845 40.37 -0.67 33.85
C LEU A 845 39.13 -1.58 33.97
N ALA A 846 39.27 -2.90 33.72
CA ALA A 846 38.19 -3.85 33.95
C ALA A 846 37.87 -3.97 35.44
N GLY A 847 36.61 -4.29 35.75
CA GLY A 847 36.14 -4.41 37.13
C GLY A 847 34.66 -4.10 37.30
N THR A 848 34.22 -4.09 38.55
CA THR A 848 32.84 -3.75 38.91
C THR A 848 32.78 -2.31 39.41
N TYR A 849 31.84 -1.56 38.84
CA TYR A 849 31.58 -0.16 39.14
C TYR A 849 30.15 -0.03 39.67
N SER A 850 29.90 0.90 40.60
CA SER A 850 28.55 1.13 41.13
C SER A 850 28.18 2.60 41.21
N ASN A 851 26.91 2.87 40.98
CA ASN A 851 26.26 4.16 41.21
C ASN A 851 24.96 3.91 41.98
N ALA A 852 24.57 4.82 42.88
CA ALA A 852 23.36 4.61 43.69
C ALA A 852 22.07 4.55 42.86
N GLY A 853 21.99 5.32 41.76
CA GLY A 853 20.85 5.34 40.85
C GLY A 853 20.97 4.32 39.71
N TYR A 854 22.11 4.32 39.02
CA TYR A 854 22.38 3.44 37.87
C TYR A 854 22.85 2.03 38.26
N ARG A 855 23.06 1.76 39.55
CA ARG A 855 23.42 0.44 40.11
C ARG A 855 24.74 -0.08 39.53
N LEU A 856 24.89 -1.40 39.41
CA LEU A 856 26.15 -2.05 39.02
C LEU A 856 26.39 -1.95 37.50
N LEU A 857 27.64 -1.71 37.14
CA LEU A 857 28.17 -1.78 35.79
C LEU A 857 29.44 -2.63 35.81
N VAL A 858 29.46 -3.71 35.04
CA VAL A 858 30.62 -4.62 34.99
C VAL A 858 31.35 -4.43 33.68
N LEU A 859 32.60 -3.95 33.77
CA LEU A 859 33.50 -3.84 32.62
C LEU A 859 34.39 -5.07 32.51
N THR A 860 34.32 -5.72 31.36
CA THR A 860 35.19 -6.85 30.99
C THR A 860 36.18 -6.43 29.91
N HIS A 861 37.43 -6.89 30.05
CA HIS A 861 38.45 -6.72 29.02
C HIS A 861 38.35 -7.80 27.95
N GLU A 862 38.29 -7.38 26.70
CA GLU A 862 38.46 -8.21 25.51
C GLU A 862 39.68 -7.70 24.73
N VAL A 863 40.17 -8.46 23.75
CA VAL A 863 41.37 -8.08 22.98
C VAL A 863 41.23 -6.65 22.45
N GLU A 864 42.07 -5.73 22.96
CA GLU A 864 42.16 -4.31 22.58
C GLU A 864 40.95 -3.41 22.96
N MET A 865 39.98 -3.88 23.78
CA MET A 865 38.82 -3.06 24.18
C MET A 865 38.18 -3.44 25.53
N LEU A 866 37.30 -2.58 26.04
CA LEU A 866 36.42 -2.88 27.19
C LEU A 866 34.97 -2.96 26.73
N ARG A 867 34.20 -3.84 27.39
CA ARG A 867 32.75 -3.97 27.17
C ARG A 867 31.97 -4.00 28.48
N ALA A 868 30.73 -3.53 28.44
CA ALA A 868 29.71 -3.85 29.45
C ALA A 868 28.44 -4.39 28.77
N ASN A 869 27.91 -5.48 29.31
CA ASN A 869 26.61 -6.02 28.94
C ASN A 869 25.57 -5.43 29.90
N CYS A 870 24.64 -4.62 29.37
CA CYS A 870 23.54 -4.01 30.11
C CYS A 870 22.19 -4.50 29.57
N THR A 871 22.12 -5.76 29.14
CA THR A 871 20.88 -6.37 28.62
C THR A 871 19.85 -6.72 29.71
N ASP A 872 20.21 -6.50 30.97
CA ASP A 872 19.33 -6.54 32.14
C ASP A 872 18.55 -5.23 32.36
N ARG A 873 18.86 -4.17 31.61
CA ARG A 873 18.14 -2.88 31.66
C ARG A 873 16.79 -2.96 30.93
N GLY A 874 15.87 -2.06 31.31
CA GLY A 874 14.54 -1.94 30.69
C GLY A 874 14.61 -1.49 29.24
N MET A 875 15.54 -0.56 28.96
CA MET A 875 16.06 -0.31 27.62
C MET A 875 17.39 -1.06 27.50
N PRO A 876 17.42 -2.31 27.01
CA PRO A 876 18.63 -3.12 27.03
C PRO A 876 19.66 -2.60 26.03
N PHE A 877 20.93 -2.49 26.44
CA PHE A 877 22.02 -2.04 25.57
C PHE A 877 23.35 -2.73 25.88
N ASN A 878 24.32 -2.57 24.98
CA ASN A 878 25.72 -2.90 25.21
C ASN A 878 26.58 -1.64 25.12
N LEU A 879 27.65 -1.59 25.91
CA LEU A 879 28.66 -0.54 25.83
C LEU A 879 29.96 -1.13 25.31
N ARG A 880 30.57 -0.44 24.35
CA ARG A 880 31.89 -0.74 23.81
C ARG A 880 32.76 0.51 23.89
N PHE A 881 33.91 0.39 24.55
CA PHE A 881 34.79 1.54 24.83
C PHE A 881 35.93 1.58 23.83
N ASP A 882 35.92 2.60 22.99
CA ASP A 882 36.96 2.90 22.01
C ASP A 882 37.83 4.07 22.53
N ARG A 883 39.15 3.93 22.41
CA ARG A 883 40.11 4.83 23.04
C ARG A 883 40.35 6.09 22.21
N LEU A 884 40.34 7.27 22.86
CA LEU A 884 40.62 8.56 22.20
C LEU A 884 41.97 9.17 22.59
N SER A 885 42.23 9.41 23.88
CA SER A 885 43.52 9.89 24.40
C SER A 885 43.48 9.97 25.94
N GLY A 886 44.63 9.80 26.62
CA GLY A 886 44.71 10.00 28.08
C GLY A 886 43.72 9.15 28.90
N LYS A 887 42.80 9.82 29.61
CA LYS A 887 41.72 9.22 30.43
C LYS A 887 40.35 9.19 29.72
N ASP A 888 40.25 9.75 28.52
CA ASP A 888 39.01 9.95 27.77
C ASP A 888 38.73 8.79 26.79
N PHE A 889 37.48 8.35 26.78
CA PHE A 889 36.96 7.29 25.93
C PHE A 889 35.71 7.75 25.18
N VAL A 890 35.54 7.24 23.96
CA VAL A 890 34.22 7.20 23.29
C VAL A 890 33.63 5.83 23.57
N VAL A 891 32.37 5.82 23.98
CA VAL A 891 31.61 4.61 24.22
C VAL A 891 30.57 4.49 23.12
N GLU A 892 30.65 3.44 22.34
CA GLU A 892 29.50 3.03 21.53
C GLU A 892 28.46 2.41 22.45
N HIS A 893 27.31 3.06 22.54
CA HIS A 893 26.11 2.54 23.16
C HIS A 893 25.24 1.94 22.05
N GLU A 894 25.21 0.62 21.99
CA GLU A 894 24.43 -0.16 21.03
C GLU A 894 23.12 -0.61 21.69
N ASP A 895 21.97 -0.17 21.17
CA ASP A 895 20.67 -0.69 21.58
C ASP A 895 20.57 -2.19 21.24
N PHE A 896 20.11 -2.98 22.20
CA PHE A 896 20.09 -4.43 22.04
C PHE A 896 19.03 -4.90 21.03
N LEU A 897 17.93 -4.17 20.87
CA LEU A 897 16.77 -4.55 20.07
C LEU A 897 16.93 -4.14 18.61
N ASP A 898 17.11 -2.85 18.35
CA ASP A 898 17.12 -2.31 16.99
C ASP A 898 18.54 -2.16 16.40
N LYS A 899 19.58 -2.32 17.24
CA LYS A 899 21.01 -2.20 16.88
C LYS A 899 21.44 -0.79 16.52
N SER A 900 20.66 0.23 16.87
CA SER A 900 21.09 1.62 16.76
C SER A 900 22.32 1.87 17.64
N ILE A 901 23.25 2.68 17.16
CA ILE A 901 24.50 3.00 17.85
C ILE A 901 24.56 4.50 18.06
N ARG A 902 24.77 4.92 19.31
CA ARG A 902 25.12 6.30 19.64
C ARG A 902 26.48 6.34 20.32
N LYS A 903 27.23 7.41 20.08
CA LYS A 903 28.54 7.63 20.73
C LYS A 903 28.36 8.49 21.98
N LEU A 904 28.90 8.02 23.09
CA LEU A 904 28.88 8.71 24.38
C LEU A 904 30.32 9.06 24.79
N LYS A 905 30.46 10.14 25.56
CA LYS A 905 31.71 10.45 26.26
C LYS A 905 31.82 9.62 27.55
N ALA A 906 33.01 9.08 27.82
CA ALA A 906 33.38 8.51 29.11
C ALA A 906 34.77 8.92 29.58
N GLU A 907 34.97 8.92 30.88
CA GLU A 907 36.23 9.30 31.55
C GLU A 907 36.53 8.36 32.72
N PHE A 908 37.78 7.93 32.87
CA PHE A 908 38.23 7.21 34.07
C PHE A 908 38.90 8.14 35.08
N ASP A 909 38.48 8.06 36.34
CA ASP A 909 39.21 8.68 37.45
C ASP A 909 40.35 7.76 37.88
N ILE A 910 41.58 8.18 37.60
CA ILE A 910 42.82 7.45 37.90
C ILE A 910 43.74 8.37 38.68
N ASP A 911 44.19 7.93 39.86
CA ASP A 911 45.08 8.72 40.70
C ASP A 911 46.55 8.73 40.21
N GLY A 912 47.40 9.47 40.92
CA GLY A 912 48.82 9.62 40.56
C GLY A 912 49.65 8.31 40.68
N ASP A 913 49.11 7.30 41.36
CA ASP A 913 49.73 5.98 41.52
C ASP A 913 49.20 4.96 40.49
N GLY A 914 48.30 5.39 39.59
CA GLY A 914 47.71 4.55 38.54
C GLY A 914 46.52 3.71 39.01
N MET A 915 45.97 3.96 40.21
CA MET A 915 44.77 3.27 40.70
C MET A 915 43.51 3.91 40.12
N VAL A 916 42.62 3.08 39.58
CA VAL A 916 41.31 3.52 39.06
C VAL A 916 40.33 3.61 40.22
N ASN A 917 39.77 4.79 40.45
CA ASN A 917 38.81 5.07 41.53
C ASN A 917 37.36 5.14 41.03
N GLY A 918 37.16 5.45 39.74
CA GLY A 918 35.82 5.57 39.18
C GLY A 918 35.78 5.71 37.66
N LEU A 919 34.54 5.72 37.15
CA LEU A 919 34.21 5.81 35.73
C LEU A 919 33.01 6.75 35.56
N GLY A 920 33.17 7.81 34.78
CA GLY A 920 32.10 8.71 34.37
C GLY A 920 31.62 8.38 32.95
N ILE A 921 30.31 8.28 32.72
CA ILE A 921 29.72 8.05 31.39
C ILE A 921 28.53 8.98 31.18
N SER A 922 28.44 9.60 30.00
CA SER A 922 27.31 10.45 29.58
C SER A 922 26.07 9.64 29.17
N LEU A 923 25.53 8.83 30.09
CA LEU A 923 24.39 7.93 29.81
C LEU A 923 23.04 8.67 29.60
N CYS A 924 22.91 9.91 30.05
CA CYS A 924 21.65 10.66 29.96
C CYS A 924 21.74 11.79 28.90
N ARG A 925 21.01 11.63 27.79
CA ARG A 925 21.08 12.53 26.62
C ARG A 925 20.76 13.99 26.96
N MET A 926 19.78 14.24 27.84
CA MET A 926 19.34 15.61 28.16
C MET A 926 20.27 16.35 29.15
N MET A 927 21.35 15.72 29.62
CA MET A 927 22.34 16.35 30.52
C MET A 927 23.56 16.96 29.80
N LYS A 928 23.55 17.03 28.44
CA LYS A 928 24.51 17.79 27.59
C LYS A 928 25.95 17.83 28.14
N ASP A 929 26.60 16.66 28.20
CA ASP A 929 28.00 16.41 28.61
C ASP A 929 28.28 16.13 30.09
N GLU A 930 27.29 16.20 30.98
CA GLU A 930 27.47 15.74 32.37
C GLU A 930 27.63 14.20 32.43
N LEU A 931 28.59 13.75 33.24
CA LEU A 931 28.91 12.33 33.40
C LEU A 931 28.22 11.75 34.64
N ILE A 932 27.59 10.58 34.46
CA ILE A 932 27.17 9.72 35.57
C ILE A 932 28.39 9.00 36.10
N TRP A 933 28.82 9.35 37.31
CA TRP A 933 29.99 8.77 37.96
C TRP A 933 29.66 7.49 38.72
N PHE A 934 30.41 6.44 38.44
CA PHE A 934 30.40 5.17 39.15
C PHE A 934 31.70 5.01 39.96
N THR A 935 31.58 4.52 41.20
CA THR A 935 32.70 4.19 42.07
C THR A 935 33.19 2.78 41.77
N ARG A 936 34.52 2.59 41.66
CA ARG A 936 35.12 1.27 41.46
C ARG A 936 35.11 0.45 42.75
N HIS A 937 34.76 -0.83 42.64
CA HIS A 937 35.01 -1.83 43.68
C HIS A 937 36.32 -2.54 43.37
N ASN A 938 37.26 -2.50 44.32
CA ASN A 938 38.54 -3.20 44.26
C ASN A 938 38.41 -4.66 44.71
#